data_AF-A0A6J8A1C2-F1
#
_entry.id   AF-A0A6J8A1C2-F1
#
_cell.length_a   1.000
_cell.length_b   1.000
_cell.length_c   1.000
_cell.angle_alpha   90.00
_cell.angle_beta   90.00
_cell.angle_gamma   90.00
#
_symmetry.space_group_name_H-M   'P 1'
#
loop_
_entity.id
_entity.type
_entity.pdbx_description
1 polymer ?
#
loop_
_entity_poly.entity_id
_entity_poly.type
_entity_poly.pdbx_seq_one_letter_code
_entity_poly.pdbx_strand_id
1 'polypeptide(L)'
;MSPSDLDEISAEISEWDEFYTSVTKYGFSKNFFKKENIVLSGIKTFFSIPVETTEKSDFSSVAILDETADSKETVLKVLNILNDKFQVGQLTNYVVVVGDGKSYDHLIKLKSEYGENMDWVLAYPGDWHILKNVLPIFVKIYFDAGLKQLATKHHHGATLKVLTECSKFAITHRFLYKLGEAVMRHQVKSFFEYKSCESPYDIQVSDLILDIISDMSLDEGEDDVCKTDVWEKVCEKKKEIFTFFTDDLLEEYNTWRHENSSVNQTFAFWDNFVHLDFMAYLGLFFSIRSRNWHLRNVSLKKITCLFHAFDRQNYQRLIPYHLADLHTFPEPVIKHFAAGCFSVSISGKHLYSVALDEAHEMEINLKSKNALNSFSQSSLANLTFYLPNRAKTLHNLKSELKLEREEGLYQREGTMSYVKNAEKTVCEYMSNLETSSLFVINCNENLHHIFTRTETDHEQTDSLINYRKYGEEDLGNYLKCFLFRTCETAGKPPPRKRRNLKTFASIKITIHKQKKEIKDQNTVPKAPVSSKTTVIIDGMFIINTSPLASHQTFGDYAGGFDDDRKDRAISILNGQVVDYDLASGNHEEADTRVWLHASVTTADQVIIYSPDTDGIDSILICMQLLFIYSGCAFVSYFRGCGKKTFFDLFRKHASFIVGNGSFADVHGHNGLHSFYRLICSVYFNKHRAAFQPYSTPKSLFDSISERDLHEKHLSFISAIREKLWERVVTEVEMMPNHEALKLHWMRCCWVFDYWSHSTSNTHTLSELSKSGWQITDNRLEIVWDTVLNFQKVEKTVEWYTKGCGCNTGCKTNRCKCSGDQVLDMSIDLDDVISDETEDLEDPVEDEQPEVDGLVEELDQTDDYWLFSNEEI
;
A
#
# COMPACT_ATOMS: atom_id res chain seq x y z
N MET A 1 -37.98 -26.21 2.67
CA MET A 1 -36.79 -26.18 3.55
C MET A 1 -36.68 -27.53 4.22
N SER A 2 -35.51 -28.14 4.10
CA SER A 2 -35.15 -29.35 4.82
C SER A 2 -34.90 -29.04 6.31
N PRO A 3 -34.90 -30.04 7.21
CA PRO A 3 -34.48 -29.85 8.60
C PRO A 3 -33.08 -29.24 8.76
N SER A 4 -32.13 -29.61 7.89
CA SER A 4 -30.78 -29.04 7.90
C SER A 4 -30.75 -27.55 7.54
N ASP A 5 -31.65 -27.08 6.67
CA ASP A 5 -31.76 -25.65 6.32
C ASP A 5 -32.21 -24.82 7.54
N LEU A 6 -33.05 -25.41 8.41
CA LEU A 6 -33.54 -24.74 9.62
C LEU A 6 -32.44 -24.67 10.70
N ASP A 7 -31.65 -25.73 10.84
CA ASP A 7 -30.52 -25.77 11.77
C ASP A 7 -29.44 -24.75 11.37
N GLU A 8 -29.15 -24.61 10.07
CA GLU A 8 -28.18 -23.62 9.56
C GLU A 8 -28.64 -22.18 9.82
N ILE A 9 -29.92 -21.87 9.56
CA ILE A 9 -30.48 -20.54 9.85
C ILE A 9 -30.48 -20.27 11.36
N SER A 10 -30.78 -21.26 12.18
CA SER A 10 -30.74 -21.13 13.63
C SER A 10 -29.31 -20.83 14.11
N ALA A 11 -28.30 -21.49 13.55
CA ALA A 11 -26.89 -21.22 13.86
C ALA A 11 -26.48 -19.81 13.45
N GLU A 12 -26.85 -19.37 12.24
CA GLU A 12 -26.59 -18.00 11.78
C GLU A 12 -27.21 -16.91 12.67
N ILE A 13 -28.45 -17.11 13.12
CA ILE A 13 -29.13 -16.18 14.03
C ILE A 13 -28.42 -16.14 15.38
N SER A 14 -28.12 -17.32 15.95
CA SER A 14 -27.42 -17.43 17.23
C SER A 14 -26.07 -16.72 17.21
N GLU A 15 -25.28 -16.93 16.16
CA GLU A 15 -23.95 -16.33 15.98
C GLU A 15 -24.01 -14.82 15.78
N TRP A 16 -25.02 -14.33 15.05
CA TRP A 16 -25.25 -12.90 14.93
C TRP A 16 -25.62 -12.26 16.27
N ASP A 17 -26.52 -12.88 17.03
CA ASP A 17 -27.00 -12.33 18.30
C ASP A 17 -25.89 -12.35 19.36
N GLU A 18 -25.07 -13.40 19.40
CA GLU A 18 -23.89 -13.48 20.27
C GLU A 18 -22.86 -12.40 19.90
N PHE A 19 -22.56 -12.25 18.61
CA PHE A 19 -21.64 -11.22 18.13
C PHE A 19 -22.15 -9.82 18.48
N TYR A 20 -23.41 -9.51 18.15
CA TYR A 20 -24.04 -8.22 18.44
C TYR A 20 -24.01 -7.90 19.92
N THR A 21 -24.41 -8.85 20.76
CA THR A 21 -24.41 -8.73 22.22
C THR A 21 -23.00 -8.45 22.74
N SER A 22 -22.01 -9.19 22.24
CA SER A 22 -20.62 -9.04 22.64
C SER A 22 -20.07 -7.65 22.28
N VAL A 23 -20.34 -7.15 21.07
CA VAL A 23 -19.89 -5.82 20.62
C VAL A 23 -20.57 -4.71 21.44
N THR A 24 -21.87 -4.81 21.72
CA THR A 24 -22.57 -3.83 22.55
C THR A 24 -22.06 -3.82 23.99
N LYS A 25 -21.86 -5.01 24.60
CA LYS A 25 -21.25 -5.12 25.95
C LYS A 25 -19.83 -4.56 25.99
N TYR A 26 -19.05 -4.74 24.92
CA TYR A 26 -17.75 -4.08 24.77
C TYR A 26 -17.88 -2.54 24.77
N GLY A 27 -18.88 -1.99 24.07
CA GLY A 27 -19.19 -0.56 24.07
C GLY A 27 -19.50 -0.04 25.47
N PHE A 28 -20.27 -0.79 26.27
CA PHE A 28 -20.51 -0.48 27.67
C PHE A 28 -19.21 -0.48 28.48
N SER A 29 -18.40 -1.55 28.41
CA SER A 29 -17.10 -1.64 29.10
C SER A 29 -16.21 -0.43 28.79
N LYS A 30 -16.05 -0.08 27.51
CA LYS A 30 -15.23 1.07 27.07
C LYS A 30 -15.69 2.41 27.64
N ASN A 31 -16.99 2.58 27.87
CA ASN A 31 -17.53 3.79 28.48
C ASN A 31 -17.25 3.84 29.98
N PHE A 32 -17.41 2.72 30.70
CA PHE A 32 -17.20 2.65 32.15
C PHE A 32 -15.72 2.72 32.55
N PHE A 33 -14.85 1.90 31.96
CA PHE A 33 -13.42 1.87 32.32
C PHE A 33 -12.69 3.19 32.04
N LYS A 34 -13.19 4.01 31.10
CA LYS A 34 -12.68 5.36 30.86
C LYS A 34 -12.87 6.28 32.07
N LYS A 35 -14.00 6.19 32.78
CA LYS A 35 -14.25 7.00 34.00
C LYS A 35 -13.19 6.72 35.08
N GLU A 36 -12.68 5.49 35.11
CA GLU A 36 -11.67 5.02 36.07
C GLU A 36 -10.21 5.16 35.56
N ASN A 37 -9.96 5.93 34.49
CA ASN A 37 -8.64 6.08 33.87
C ASN A 37 -7.97 4.77 33.38
N ILE A 38 -8.78 3.76 33.06
CA ILE A 38 -8.30 2.48 32.52
C ILE A 38 -8.49 2.43 31.00
N VAL A 39 -7.42 2.11 30.29
CA VAL A 39 -7.41 2.02 28.82
C VAL A 39 -7.61 0.57 28.39
N LEU A 40 -8.80 0.25 27.88
CA LEU A 40 -9.04 -1.04 27.21
C LEU A 40 -8.49 -1.03 25.79
N SER A 41 -8.12 -2.21 25.28
CA SER A 41 -7.70 -2.35 23.88
C SER A 41 -8.86 -2.14 22.88
N GLY A 42 -8.52 -1.97 21.60
CA GLY A 42 -9.50 -1.91 20.52
C GLY A 42 -10.28 -3.22 20.38
N ILE A 43 -11.46 -3.16 19.76
CA ILE A 43 -12.44 -4.26 19.80
C ILE A 43 -11.89 -5.62 19.33
N LYS A 44 -11.07 -5.66 18.28
CA LYS A 44 -10.37 -6.86 17.78
C LYS A 44 -9.44 -7.46 18.82
N THR A 45 -8.56 -6.65 19.40
CA THR A 45 -7.64 -7.08 20.46
C THR A 45 -8.40 -7.54 21.70
N PHE A 46 -9.55 -6.93 21.99
CA PHE A 46 -10.42 -7.32 23.10
C PHE A 46 -11.08 -8.69 22.90
N PHE A 47 -11.35 -9.07 21.66
CA PHE A 47 -11.90 -10.38 21.35
C PHE A 47 -10.85 -11.47 21.10
N SER A 48 -9.55 -11.14 21.00
CA SER A 48 -8.53 -12.13 20.59
C SER A 48 -8.02 -13.09 21.67
N ILE A 49 -8.46 -12.97 22.93
CA ILE A 49 -8.00 -13.80 24.07
C ILE A 49 -9.19 -14.67 24.53
N PRO A 50 -9.07 -16.02 24.61
CA PRO A 50 -7.90 -16.77 25.09
C PRO A 50 -7.20 -17.71 24.08
N VAL A 51 -5.86 -17.76 24.19
CA VAL A 51 -4.82 -18.82 24.00
C VAL A 51 -5.01 -20.00 23.03
N GLU A 52 -6.05 -20.11 22.21
CA GLU A 52 -6.11 -21.18 21.20
C GLU A 52 -5.33 -20.76 19.95
N THR A 53 -4.18 -21.39 19.70
CA THR A 53 -3.46 -21.22 18.44
C THR A 53 -4.30 -21.80 17.31
N THR A 54 -4.54 -21.01 16.28
CA THR A 54 -5.18 -21.47 15.06
C THR A 54 -4.17 -22.27 14.24
N GLU A 55 -4.60 -23.36 13.61
CA GLU A 55 -3.75 -24.09 12.68
C GLU A 55 -3.24 -23.17 11.56
N LYS A 56 -1.90 -23.11 11.38
CA LYS A 56 -1.27 -22.38 10.29
C LYS A 56 -1.67 -23.02 8.96
N SER A 57 -2.07 -22.19 8.00
CA SER A 57 -2.40 -22.68 6.67
C SER A 57 -1.15 -22.94 5.83
N ASP A 58 -1.18 -23.98 5.01
CA ASP A 58 -0.13 -24.27 4.05
C ASP A 58 -0.28 -23.41 2.79
N PHE A 59 0.84 -22.88 2.29
CA PHE A 59 0.87 -22.04 1.10
C PHE A 59 1.81 -22.59 0.04
N SER A 60 1.35 -22.57 -1.21
CA SER A 60 2.18 -22.83 -2.38
C SER A 60 1.85 -21.86 -3.50
N SER A 61 2.84 -21.17 -4.03
CA SER A 61 2.69 -20.31 -5.21
C SER A 61 2.92 -21.12 -6.49
N VAL A 62 2.03 -20.96 -7.46
CA VAL A 62 2.13 -21.63 -8.75
C VAL A 62 2.00 -20.59 -9.85
N ALA A 63 3.01 -20.46 -10.70
CA ALA A 63 2.88 -19.75 -11.97
C ALA A 63 1.99 -20.58 -12.90
N ILE A 64 0.88 -20.00 -13.36
CA ILE A 64 -0.09 -20.67 -14.23
C ILE A 64 -0.01 -20.09 -15.65
N LEU A 65 -0.23 -18.79 -15.81
CA LEU A 65 -0.20 -18.07 -17.09
C LEU A 65 0.31 -16.64 -16.91
N ASP A 66 0.96 -16.10 -17.93
CA ASP A 66 1.35 -14.68 -18.05
C ASP A 66 0.31 -13.93 -18.90
N GLU A 67 -0.95 -13.95 -18.44
CA GLU A 67 -2.08 -13.29 -19.07
C GLU A 67 -2.95 -12.66 -17.97
N THR A 68 -3.59 -11.52 -18.25
CA THR A 68 -4.58 -10.91 -17.36
C THR A 68 -5.83 -11.78 -17.27
N ALA A 69 -6.40 -11.94 -16.08
CA ALA A 69 -7.66 -12.67 -15.87
C ALA A 69 -8.90 -11.84 -16.30
N ASP A 70 -8.77 -11.05 -17.37
CA ASP A 70 -9.79 -10.14 -17.88
C ASP A 70 -10.67 -10.74 -18.98
N SER A 71 -10.30 -11.91 -19.48
CA SER A 71 -11.01 -12.64 -20.52
C SER A 71 -11.52 -13.99 -20.02
N LYS A 72 -12.62 -14.46 -20.62
CA LYS A 72 -13.20 -15.76 -20.31
C LYS A 72 -12.26 -16.89 -20.74
N GLU A 73 -11.55 -16.67 -21.83
CA GLU A 73 -10.60 -17.58 -22.46
C GLU A 73 -9.39 -17.83 -21.55
N THR A 74 -8.82 -16.76 -20.98
CA THR A 74 -7.69 -16.87 -20.04
C THR A 74 -8.13 -17.63 -18.78
N VAL A 75 -9.29 -17.31 -18.21
CA VAL A 75 -9.82 -18.04 -17.04
C VAL A 75 -10.03 -19.53 -17.37
N LEU A 76 -10.55 -19.87 -18.55
CA LEU A 76 -10.70 -21.26 -18.98
C LEU A 76 -9.35 -21.99 -19.10
N LYS A 77 -8.32 -21.35 -19.67
CA LYS A 77 -6.97 -21.92 -19.73
C LYS A 77 -6.44 -22.20 -18.32
N VAL A 78 -6.61 -21.26 -17.38
CA VAL A 78 -6.25 -21.44 -15.97
C VAL A 78 -6.96 -22.67 -15.38
N LEU A 79 -8.28 -22.80 -15.59
CA LEU A 79 -9.03 -23.95 -15.08
C LEU A 79 -8.55 -25.28 -15.65
N ASN A 80 -8.20 -25.36 -16.94
CA ASN A 80 -7.65 -26.58 -17.53
C ASN A 80 -6.31 -26.96 -16.88
N ILE A 81 -5.42 -25.97 -16.68
CA ILE A 81 -4.13 -26.21 -16.01
C ILE A 81 -4.35 -26.68 -14.56
N LEU A 82 -5.32 -26.10 -13.85
CA LEU A 82 -5.67 -26.52 -12.49
C LEU A 82 -6.23 -27.95 -12.47
N ASN A 83 -7.07 -28.32 -13.44
CA ASN A 83 -7.63 -29.66 -13.56
C ASN A 83 -6.53 -30.72 -13.68
N ASP A 84 -5.59 -30.50 -14.61
CA ASP A 84 -4.46 -31.38 -14.86
C ASP A 84 -3.53 -31.44 -13.65
N LYS A 85 -3.18 -30.28 -13.09
CA LYS A 85 -2.19 -30.16 -12.01
C LYS A 85 -2.65 -30.84 -10.73
N PHE A 86 -3.92 -30.68 -10.38
CA PHE A 86 -4.50 -31.31 -9.19
C PHE A 86 -5.06 -32.71 -9.46
N GLN A 87 -4.95 -33.21 -10.70
CA GLN A 87 -5.45 -34.52 -11.13
C GLN A 87 -6.90 -34.73 -10.65
N VAL A 88 -7.75 -33.78 -11.01
CA VAL A 88 -9.13 -33.74 -10.55
C VAL A 88 -9.89 -34.99 -11.02
N GLY A 89 -10.60 -35.64 -10.09
CA GLY A 89 -11.23 -36.95 -10.28
C GLY A 89 -10.32 -38.14 -9.94
N GLN A 90 -9.03 -37.92 -9.69
CA GLN A 90 -8.09 -38.95 -9.22
C GLN A 90 -7.57 -38.67 -7.81
N LEU A 91 -7.03 -37.46 -7.57
CA LEU A 91 -6.44 -37.07 -6.28
C LEU A 91 -7.31 -36.09 -5.48
N THR A 92 -7.98 -35.16 -6.17
CA THR A 92 -8.98 -34.27 -5.57
C THR A 92 -10.28 -34.33 -6.35
N ASN A 93 -11.40 -34.14 -5.67
CA ASN A 93 -12.71 -34.09 -6.31
C ASN A 93 -13.15 -32.65 -6.64
N TYR A 94 -12.68 -31.69 -5.85
CA TYR A 94 -13.12 -30.30 -5.93
C TYR A 94 -11.96 -29.34 -5.77
N VAL A 95 -12.05 -28.19 -6.45
CA VAL A 95 -11.12 -27.06 -6.31
C VAL A 95 -11.94 -25.80 -6.10
N VAL A 96 -11.73 -25.13 -4.98
CA VAL A 96 -12.31 -23.81 -4.72
C VAL A 96 -11.44 -22.75 -5.41
N VAL A 97 -12.04 -21.98 -6.32
CA VAL A 97 -11.35 -20.93 -7.06
C VAL A 97 -11.90 -19.58 -6.61
N VAL A 98 -11.03 -18.79 -5.99
CA VAL A 98 -11.36 -17.47 -5.45
C VAL A 98 -10.96 -16.38 -6.44
N GLY A 99 -11.87 -15.44 -6.69
CA GLY A 99 -11.60 -14.33 -7.59
C GLY A 99 -12.27 -13.03 -7.15
N ASP A 100 -11.79 -11.92 -7.71
CA ASP A 100 -12.47 -10.64 -7.62
C ASP A 100 -13.80 -10.66 -8.38
N GLY A 101 -14.54 -9.54 -8.37
CA GLY A 101 -15.87 -9.48 -8.99
C GLY A 101 -15.88 -9.82 -10.50
N LYS A 102 -14.80 -9.49 -11.22
CA LYS A 102 -14.68 -9.77 -12.65
C LYS A 102 -14.35 -11.24 -12.90
N SER A 103 -13.36 -11.77 -12.19
CA SER A 103 -12.94 -13.17 -12.29
C SER A 103 -14.08 -14.12 -11.91
N TYR A 104 -14.83 -13.80 -10.84
CA TYR A 104 -15.99 -14.58 -10.42
C TYR A 104 -17.08 -14.61 -11.51
N ASP A 105 -17.39 -13.48 -12.16
CA ASP A 105 -18.37 -13.43 -13.25
C ASP A 105 -17.94 -14.30 -14.45
N HIS A 106 -16.66 -14.31 -14.81
CA HIS A 106 -16.12 -15.22 -15.83
C HIS A 106 -16.25 -16.69 -15.43
N LEU A 107 -15.94 -17.04 -14.17
CA LEU A 107 -16.10 -18.41 -13.64
C LEU A 107 -17.56 -18.87 -13.73
N ILE A 108 -18.52 -18.05 -13.31
CA ILE A 108 -19.95 -18.40 -13.38
C ILE A 108 -20.40 -18.58 -14.83
N LYS A 109 -19.98 -17.71 -15.75
CA LYS A 109 -20.27 -17.84 -17.19
C LYS A 109 -19.68 -19.10 -17.80
N LEU A 110 -18.51 -19.53 -17.34
CA LEU A 110 -17.89 -20.80 -17.76
C LEU A 110 -18.67 -21.99 -17.21
N LYS A 111 -19.01 -22.00 -15.92
CA LYS A 111 -19.83 -23.07 -15.33
C LYS A 111 -21.17 -23.22 -16.05
N SER A 112 -21.82 -22.11 -16.40
CA SER A 112 -23.08 -22.14 -17.17
C SER A 112 -22.94 -22.68 -18.60
N GLU A 113 -21.77 -22.51 -19.23
CA GLU A 113 -21.53 -22.99 -20.60
C GLU A 113 -21.13 -24.47 -20.63
N TYR A 114 -20.24 -24.88 -19.73
CA TYR A 114 -19.65 -26.21 -19.73
C TYR A 114 -20.42 -27.21 -18.83
N GLY A 115 -21.34 -26.73 -18.00
CA GLY A 115 -22.22 -27.55 -17.16
C GLY A 115 -21.44 -28.50 -16.25
N GLU A 116 -21.84 -29.77 -16.24
CA GLU A 116 -21.29 -30.83 -15.38
C GLU A 116 -19.77 -31.01 -15.53
N ASN A 117 -19.20 -30.66 -16.68
CA ASN A 117 -17.75 -30.74 -16.92
C ASN A 117 -16.94 -29.79 -16.01
N MET A 118 -17.60 -28.80 -15.40
CA MET A 118 -17.00 -27.82 -14.48
C MET A 118 -17.53 -27.95 -13.05
N ASP A 119 -18.24 -29.03 -12.70
CA ASP A 119 -18.77 -29.23 -11.33
C ASP A 119 -17.68 -29.38 -10.27
N TRP A 120 -16.50 -29.81 -10.69
CA TRP A 120 -15.32 -29.87 -9.83
C TRP A 120 -14.80 -28.47 -9.42
N VAL A 121 -15.14 -27.41 -10.15
CA VAL A 121 -14.76 -26.03 -9.84
C VAL A 121 -15.82 -25.38 -8.96
N LEU A 122 -15.44 -24.95 -7.76
CA LEU A 122 -16.31 -24.22 -6.85
C LEU A 122 -15.91 -22.74 -6.84
N ALA A 123 -16.67 -21.92 -7.58
CA ALA A 123 -16.41 -20.49 -7.67
C ALA A 123 -16.74 -19.81 -6.33
N TYR A 124 -15.80 -19.03 -5.81
CA TYR A 124 -15.94 -18.33 -4.53
C TYR A 124 -15.54 -16.85 -4.69
N PRO A 125 -16.35 -15.89 -4.23
CA PRO A 125 -16.00 -14.48 -4.34
C PRO A 125 -14.96 -14.08 -3.28
N GLY A 126 -14.06 -13.15 -3.64
CA GLY A 126 -13.12 -12.57 -2.68
C GLY A 126 -13.81 -11.76 -1.59
N ASP A 127 -13.83 -12.28 -0.35
CA ASP A 127 -14.48 -11.62 0.80
C ASP A 127 -13.77 -10.30 1.16
N TRP A 128 -12.46 -10.18 0.94
CA TRP A 128 -11.75 -8.91 1.13
C TRP A 128 -12.15 -7.87 0.08
N HIS A 129 -12.35 -8.27 -1.18
CA HIS A 129 -12.92 -7.39 -2.19
C HIS A 129 -14.35 -6.94 -1.85
N ILE A 130 -15.16 -7.79 -1.22
CA ILE A 130 -16.49 -7.38 -0.72
C ILE A 130 -16.35 -6.28 0.36
N LEU A 131 -15.46 -6.47 1.34
CA LEU A 131 -15.14 -5.45 2.35
C LEU A 131 -14.62 -4.15 1.70
N LYS A 132 -13.78 -4.25 0.66
CA LYS A 132 -13.28 -3.08 -0.07
C LYS A 132 -14.40 -2.33 -0.79
N ASN A 133 -15.39 -3.03 -1.33
CA ASN A 133 -16.47 -2.44 -2.13
C ASN A 133 -17.64 -1.90 -1.30
N VAL A 134 -17.78 -2.32 -0.04
CA VAL A 134 -18.78 -1.71 0.85
C VAL A 134 -18.32 -0.36 1.40
N LEU A 135 -17.01 -0.14 1.63
CA LEU A 135 -16.48 1.13 2.15
C LEU A 135 -16.89 2.37 1.32
N PRO A 136 -16.83 2.38 -0.02
CA PRO A 136 -17.36 3.49 -0.82
C PRO A 136 -18.85 3.78 -0.63
N ILE A 137 -19.65 2.77 -0.25
CA ILE A 137 -21.07 2.95 0.06
C ILE A 137 -21.21 3.71 1.38
N PHE A 138 -20.43 3.34 2.41
CA PHE A 138 -20.37 4.07 3.67
C PHE A 138 -19.97 5.53 3.46
N VAL A 139 -18.95 5.78 2.65
CA VAL A 139 -18.53 7.15 2.33
C VAL A 139 -19.67 7.91 1.65
N LYS A 140 -20.39 7.29 0.70
CA LYS A 140 -21.51 7.92 0.01
C LYS A 140 -22.69 8.28 0.93
N ILE A 141 -22.99 7.43 1.92
CA ILE A 141 -24.13 7.63 2.83
C ILE A 141 -23.77 8.63 3.94
N TYR A 142 -22.64 8.41 4.63
CA TYR A 142 -22.37 9.05 5.91
C TYR A 142 -21.29 10.13 5.86
N PHE A 143 -20.42 10.16 4.84
CA PHE A 143 -19.25 11.05 4.88
C PHE A 143 -19.64 12.52 4.94
N ASP A 144 -20.51 12.94 4.03
CA ASP A 144 -21.03 14.32 4.00
C ASP A 144 -22.14 14.58 5.05
N ALA A 145 -22.57 13.58 5.83
CA ALA A 145 -23.53 13.75 6.92
C ALA A 145 -22.88 14.22 8.24
N GLY A 146 -21.55 14.22 8.30
CA GLY A 146 -20.78 14.64 9.48
C GLY A 146 -19.38 14.03 9.61
N LEU A 147 -19.12 12.90 8.95
CA LEU A 147 -17.82 12.22 9.12
C LEU A 147 -16.67 12.99 8.47
N LYS A 148 -16.97 13.78 7.44
CA LYS A 148 -16.00 14.64 6.77
C LYS A 148 -15.39 15.64 7.76
N GLN A 149 -16.20 16.27 8.62
CA GLN A 149 -15.71 17.22 9.62
C GLN A 149 -14.80 16.55 10.65
N LEU A 150 -15.12 15.31 11.05
CA LEU A 150 -14.26 14.49 11.91
C LEU A 150 -12.95 14.13 11.20
N ALA A 151 -13.03 13.74 9.93
CA ALA A 151 -11.86 13.40 9.13
C ALA A 151 -10.94 14.61 8.93
N THR A 152 -11.48 15.79 8.58
CA THR A 152 -10.69 17.01 8.33
C THR A 152 -10.00 17.57 9.57
N LYS A 153 -10.55 17.30 10.76
CA LYS A 153 -9.96 17.75 12.03
C LYS A 153 -8.74 16.93 12.45
N HIS A 154 -8.69 15.65 12.06
CA HIS A 154 -7.63 14.73 12.49
C HIS A 154 -6.67 14.35 11.34
N HIS A 155 -7.12 14.42 10.09
CA HIS A 155 -6.35 14.01 8.92
C HIS A 155 -6.17 15.18 7.96
N HIS A 156 -4.96 15.30 7.40
CA HIS A 156 -4.59 16.37 6.48
C HIS A 156 -3.96 15.82 5.19
N GLY A 157 -3.92 16.65 4.14
CA GLY A 157 -3.23 16.35 2.89
C GLY A 157 -3.66 15.02 2.25
N ALA A 158 -2.67 14.17 1.95
CA ALA A 158 -2.87 12.90 1.24
C ALA A 158 -3.83 11.94 1.97
N THR A 159 -3.77 11.84 3.30
CA THR A 159 -4.66 10.94 4.07
C THR A 159 -6.12 11.36 3.93
N LEU A 160 -6.40 12.66 3.98
CA LEU A 160 -7.76 13.17 3.80
C LEU A 160 -8.28 12.93 2.38
N LYS A 161 -7.41 13.11 1.37
CA LYS A 161 -7.72 12.78 -0.04
C LYS A 161 -8.08 11.30 -0.18
N VAL A 162 -7.26 10.41 0.40
CA VAL A 162 -7.50 8.96 0.42
C VAL A 162 -8.84 8.61 1.07
N LEU A 163 -9.19 9.23 2.20
CA LEU A 163 -10.49 8.98 2.86
C LEU A 163 -11.68 9.47 2.03
N THR A 164 -11.52 10.62 1.36
CA THR A 164 -12.55 11.21 0.51
C THR A 164 -12.79 10.37 -0.75
N GLU A 165 -11.71 9.85 -1.35
CA GLU A 165 -11.75 9.03 -2.55
C GLU A 165 -11.97 7.53 -2.26
N CYS A 166 -11.81 7.12 -1.00
CA CYS A 166 -11.80 5.71 -0.57
C CYS A 166 -10.78 4.87 -1.37
N SER A 167 -9.63 5.44 -1.72
CA SER A 167 -8.65 4.82 -2.63
C SER A 167 -7.78 3.75 -1.97
N LYS A 168 -7.49 3.87 -0.65
CA LYS A 168 -6.71 2.89 0.12
C LYS A 168 -7.55 2.21 1.19
N PHE A 169 -7.66 0.87 1.10
CA PHE A 169 -8.47 0.05 2.00
C PHE A 169 -8.04 0.19 3.47
N ALA A 170 -6.75 0.00 3.80
CA ALA A 170 -6.32 -0.04 5.20
C ALA A 170 -6.53 1.29 5.93
N ILE A 171 -6.26 2.42 5.27
CA ILE A 171 -6.47 3.76 5.83
C ILE A 171 -7.97 3.98 6.10
N THR A 172 -8.81 3.68 5.10
CA THR A 172 -10.26 3.85 5.21
C THR A 172 -10.88 2.90 6.24
N HIS A 173 -10.44 1.65 6.28
CA HIS A 173 -10.85 0.66 7.28
C HIS A 173 -10.49 1.12 8.69
N ARG A 174 -9.24 1.55 8.95
CA ARG A 174 -8.81 2.04 10.28
C ARG A 174 -9.61 3.26 10.70
N PHE A 175 -9.89 4.18 9.78
CA PHE A 175 -10.74 5.34 10.04
C PHE A 175 -12.15 4.92 10.43
N LEU A 176 -12.83 4.11 9.59
CA LEU A 176 -14.20 3.66 9.84
C LEU A 176 -14.30 2.87 11.15
N TYR A 177 -13.31 2.04 11.45
CA TYR A 177 -13.26 1.22 12.65
C TYR A 177 -13.18 2.07 13.93
N LYS A 178 -12.23 3.03 13.98
CA LYS A 178 -12.11 3.96 15.13
C LYS A 178 -13.32 4.87 15.26
N LEU A 179 -13.85 5.33 14.13
CA LEU A 179 -15.03 6.18 14.09
C LEU A 179 -16.28 5.44 14.57
N GLY A 180 -16.51 4.22 14.10
CA GLY A 180 -17.64 3.40 14.53
C GLY A 180 -17.61 3.11 16.02
N GLU A 181 -16.41 2.85 16.57
CA GLU A 181 -16.23 2.76 18.02
C GLU A 181 -16.59 4.08 18.73
N ALA A 182 -16.12 5.22 18.23
CA ALA A 182 -16.43 6.53 18.81
C ALA A 182 -17.94 6.85 18.81
N VAL A 183 -18.64 6.58 17.69
CA VAL A 183 -20.08 6.81 17.57
C VAL A 183 -20.86 5.87 18.50
N MET A 184 -20.50 4.59 18.56
CA MET A 184 -21.11 3.62 19.48
C MET A 184 -20.92 4.04 20.95
N ARG A 185 -19.70 4.44 21.33
CA ARG A 185 -19.42 4.92 22.70
C ARG A 185 -20.16 6.20 23.03
N HIS A 186 -20.30 7.12 22.07
CA HIS A 186 -21.11 8.33 22.23
C HIS A 186 -22.59 7.97 22.46
N GLN A 187 -23.15 7.02 21.70
CA GLN A 187 -24.52 6.54 21.90
C GLN A 187 -24.73 5.92 23.29
N VAL A 188 -23.79 5.07 23.72
CA VAL A 188 -23.79 4.47 25.06
C VAL A 188 -23.72 5.55 26.15
N LYS A 189 -22.85 6.55 25.97
CA LYS A 189 -22.74 7.67 26.91
C LYS A 189 -24.07 8.41 27.03
N SER A 190 -24.72 8.73 25.90
CA SER A 190 -26.04 9.39 25.88
C SER A 190 -27.12 8.57 26.57
N PHE A 191 -27.11 7.25 26.44
CA PHE A 191 -28.02 6.37 27.20
C PHE A 191 -27.81 6.48 28.71
N PHE A 192 -26.55 6.47 29.17
CA PHE A 192 -26.27 6.61 30.60
C PHE A 192 -26.61 8.01 31.13
N GLU A 193 -26.38 9.06 30.35
CA GLU A 193 -26.79 10.43 30.70
C GLU A 193 -28.32 10.54 30.83
N TYR A 194 -29.07 9.85 29.95
CA TYR A 194 -30.54 9.74 30.05
C TYR A 194 -30.96 8.98 31.31
N LYS A 195 -30.39 7.80 31.55
CA LYS A 195 -30.65 6.98 32.74
C LYS A 195 -30.38 7.74 34.04
N SER A 196 -29.26 8.45 34.14
CA SER A 196 -28.92 9.28 35.31
C SER A 196 -29.94 10.38 35.60
N CYS A 197 -30.65 10.87 34.57
CA CYS A 197 -31.74 11.83 34.74
C CYS A 197 -33.04 11.20 35.28
N GLU A 198 -33.31 9.93 34.96
CA GLU A 198 -34.54 9.23 35.37
C GLU A 198 -34.41 8.51 36.72
N SER A 199 -33.24 7.97 37.04
CA SER A 199 -32.93 7.31 38.31
C SER A 199 -31.42 7.25 38.52
N PRO A 200 -30.87 7.65 39.69
CA PRO A 200 -29.44 7.59 39.95
C PRO A 200 -28.93 6.15 39.99
N TYR A 201 -28.51 5.64 38.83
CA TYR A 201 -27.87 4.35 38.65
C TYR A 201 -26.36 4.55 38.79
N ASP A 202 -25.87 4.82 40.02
CA ASP A 202 -24.51 5.37 40.18
C ASP A 202 -23.70 4.83 41.38
N ILE A 203 -24.17 3.81 42.10
CA ILE A 203 -23.42 3.31 43.29
C ILE A 203 -22.92 1.86 43.10
N GLN A 204 -23.80 0.90 42.80
CA GLN A 204 -23.39 -0.53 42.78
C GLN A 204 -22.44 -0.92 41.64
N VAL A 205 -22.47 -0.21 40.51
CA VAL A 205 -21.65 -0.52 39.32
C VAL A 205 -20.22 0.00 39.46
N SER A 206 -20.07 1.21 40.01
CA SER A 206 -18.77 1.80 40.30
C SER A 206 -18.08 0.98 41.38
N ASP A 207 -18.79 0.60 42.45
CA ASP A 207 -18.24 -0.21 43.55
C ASP A 207 -17.69 -1.57 43.08
N LEU A 208 -18.38 -2.29 42.19
CA LEU A 208 -17.91 -3.60 41.69
C LEU A 208 -16.76 -3.47 40.66
N ILE A 209 -16.76 -2.43 39.82
CA ILE A 209 -15.61 -2.14 38.95
C ILE A 209 -14.40 -1.77 39.81
N LEU A 210 -14.60 -0.99 40.87
CA LEU A 210 -13.58 -0.69 41.87
C LEU A 210 -13.12 -1.95 42.60
N ASP A 211 -14.00 -2.90 42.90
CA ASP A 211 -13.65 -4.22 43.45
C ASP A 211 -12.84 -5.06 42.46
N ILE A 212 -13.22 -5.09 41.17
CA ILE A 212 -12.43 -5.75 40.11
C ILE A 212 -11.06 -5.07 39.98
N ILE A 213 -10.99 -3.75 40.04
CA ILE A 213 -9.75 -2.96 40.02
C ILE A 213 -8.88 -3.23 41.26
N SER A 214 -9.52 -3.34 42.43
CA SER A 214 -8.88 -3.64 43.71
C SER A 214 -8.32 -5.07 43.75
N ASP A 215 -9.11 -6.05 43.31
CA ASP A 215 -8.69 -7.45 43.12
C ASP A 215 -7.50 -7.57 42.15
N MET A 216 -7.41 -6.68 41.15
CA MET A 216 -6.30 -6.68 40.18
C MET A 216 -4.94 -6.27 40.79
N SER A 217 -4.89 -5.83 42.06
CA SER A 217 -3.67 -5.45 42.81
C SER A 217 -2.77 -4.50 42.02
N LEU A 218 -3.32 -3.35 41.63
CA LEU A 218 -2.54 -2.27 41.01
C LEU A 218 -1.94 -1.41 42.13
N ASP A 219 -0.72 -1.74 42.59
CA ASP A 219 -0.03 -0.90 43.56
C ASP A 219 0.15 0.52 43.00
N GLU A 220 -0.29 1.53 43.76
CA GLU A 220 -0.29 2.96 43.39
C GLU A 220 1.12 3.60 43.36
N GLY A 221 2.19 2.79 43.35
CA GLY A 221 3.55 3.28 43.52
C GLY A 221 4.52 2.71 42.50
N GLU A 222 4.59 3.31 41.32
CA GLU A 222 5.83 3.65 40.57
C GLU A 222 5.48 4.12 39.16
N ASP A 223 5.90 5.34 38.83
CA ASP A 223 5.81 5.88 37.48
C ASP A 223 6.57 4.95 36.50
N ASP A 224 5.87 4.53 35.45
CA ASP A 224 6.40 3.96 34.20
C ASP A 224 6.84 2.48 34.17
N VAL A 225 6.37 1.63 35.10
CA VAL A 225 6.52 0.16 34.96
C VAL A 225 5.35 -0.44 34.16
N CYS A 226 5.70 -1.30 33.21
CA CYS A 226 4.90 -1.86 32.12
C CYS A 226 3.54 -2.47 32.55
N LYS A 227 2.42 -1.79 32.23
CA LYS A 227 1.03 -2.29 32.41
C LYS A 227 0.63 -3.41 31.42
N THR A 228 1.51 -4.34 31.07
CA THR A 228 1.12 -5.57 30.33
C THR A 228 0.19 -6.45 31.16
N ASP A 229 0.44 -6.53 32.47
CA ASP A 229 -0.29 -7.43 33.40
C ASP A 229 -1.75 -7.00 33.64
N VAL A 230 -2.07 -5.70 33.51
CA VAL A 230 -3.44 -5.18 33.72
C VAL A 230 -4.36 -5.62 32.59
N TRP A 231 -3.85 -5.63 31.36
CA TRP A 231 -4.61 -6.04 30.19
C TRP A 231 -4.93 -7.53 30.20
N GLU A 232 -3.95 -8.37 30.56
CA GLU A 232 -4.14 -9.81 30.68
C GLU A 232 -5.17 -10.15 31.76
N LYS A 233 -5.10 -9.49 32.93
CA LYS A 233 -6.09 -9.66 34.02
C LYS A 233 -7.51 -9.19 33.63
N VAL A 234 -7.65 -8.06 32.92
CA VAL A 234 -8.96 -7.61 32.41
C VAL A 234 -9.53 -8.61 31.39
N CYS A 235 -8.66 -9.27 30.61
CA CYS A 235 -9.07 -10.32 29.68
C CYS A 235 -9.44 -11.63 30.38
N GLU A 236 -8.74 -12.02 31.44
CA GLU A 236 -9.09 -13.16 32.30
C GLU A 236 -10.47 -12.97 32.94
N LYS A 237 -10.76 -11.75 33.41
CA LYS A 237 -12.07 -11.35 33.95
C LYS A 237 -13.08 -10.90 32.88
N LYS A 238 -12.81 -11.05 31.58
CA LYS A 238 -13.73 -10.65 30.50
C LYS A 238 -15.12 -11.25 30.65
N LYS A 239 -15.20 -12.54 31.04
CA LYS A 239 -16.48 -13.21 31.29
C LYS A 239 -17.23 -12.55 32.45
N GLU A 240 -16.54 -12.20 33.53
CA GLU A 240 -17.12 -11.50 34.69
C GLU A 240 -17.63 -10.10 34.30
N ILE A 241 -16.85 -9.34 33.52
CA ILE A 241 -17.23 -8.02 32.99
C ILE A 241 -18.47 -8.15 32.07
N PHE A 242 -18.55 -9.20 31.26
CA PHE A 242 -19.69 -9.41 30.36
C PHE A 242 -20.94 -9.91 31.08
N THR A 243 -20.79 -10.68 32.16
CA THR A 243 -21.93 -11.07 33.02
C THR A 243 -22.51 -9.89 33.79
N PHE A 244 -21.73 -8.84 34.04
CA PHE A 244 -22.21 -7.63 34.70
C PHE A 244 -23.21 -6.85 33.85
N PHE A 245 -22.95 -6.71 32.54
CA PHE A 245 -23.92 -6.13 31.62
C PHE A 245 -25.03 -7.15 31.39
N THR A 246 -26.04 -7.11 32.26
CA THR A 246 -27.20 -8.02 32.22
C THR A 246 -27.97 -7.86 30.92
N ASP A 247 -28.68 -8.92 30.55
CA ASP A 247 -29.55 -8.89 29.39
C ASP A 247 -30.69 -7.86 29.60
N ASP A 248 -31.10 -7.60 30.85
CA ASP A 248 -32.03 -6.52 31.20
C ASP A 248 -31.49 -5.13 30.80
N LEU A 249 -30.23 -4.81 31.11
CA LEU A 249 -29.64 -3.52 30.74
C LEU A 249 -29.53 -3.37 29.21
N LEU A 250 -29.24 -4.48 28.52
CA LEU A 250 -29.21 -4.50 27.06
C LEU A 250 -30.61 -4.28 26.48
N GLU A 251 -31.64 -4.88 27.06
CA GLU A 251 -33.04 -4.69 26.67
C GLU A 251 -33.51 -3.25 26.89
N GLU A 252 -33.16 -2.65 28.04
CA GLU A 252 -33.43 -1.24 28.32
C GLU A 252 -32.72 -0.31 27.32
N TYR A 253 -31.45 -0.58 27.02
CA TYR A 253 -30.68 0.16 26.02
C TYR A 253 -31.33 0.05 24.63
N ASN A 254 -31.76 -1.15 24.24
CA ASN A 254 -32.44 -1.38 22.97
C ASN A 254 -33.78 -0.64 22.92
N THR A 255 -34.55 -0.68 24.01
CA THR A 255 -35.83 0.02 24.14
C THR A 255 -35.63 1.53 23.99
N TRP A 256 -34.67 2.11 24.72
CA TRP A 256 -34.32 3.53 24.62
C TRP A 256 -33.94 3.92 23.19
N ARG A 257 -33.10 3.13 22.51
CA ARG A 257 -32.72 3.42 21.11
C ARG A 257 -33.92 3.39 20.17
N HIS A 258 -34.81 2.41 20.31
CA HIS A 258 -35.99 2.28 19.46
C HIS A 258 -36.99 3.43 19.68
N GLU A 259 -37.24 3.81 20.93
CA GLU A 259 -38.08 4.95 21.27
C GLU A 259 -37.53 6.25 20.68
N ASN A 260 -36.23 6.51 20.86
CA ASN A 260 -35.58 7.71 20.32
C ASN A 260 -35.51 7.71 18.78
N SER A 261 -35.28 6.56 18.15
CA SER A 261 -35.31 6.42 16.69
C SER A 261 -36.71 6.67 16.10
N SER A 262 -37.77 6.41 16.87
CA SER A 262 -39.14 6.66 16.41
C SER A 262 -39.53 8.15 16.39
N VAL A 263 -38.84 8.98 17.18
CA VAL A 263 -39.13 10.42 17.33
C VAL A 263 -38.10 11.33 16.66
N ASN A 264 -36.85 10.90 16.49
CA ASN A 264 -35.78 11.72 15.92
C ASN A 264 -35.15 11.03 14.70
N GLN A 265 -35.32 11.63 13.52
CA GLN A 265 -34.81 11.07 12.26
C GLN A 265 -33.28 11.07 12.19
N THR A 266 -32.63 12.10 12.74
CA THR A 266 -31.16 12.12 12.84
C THR A 266 -30.67 11.02 13.78
N PHE A 267 -31.37 10.78 14.90
CA PHE A 267 -31.08 9.65 15.79
C PHE A 267 -31.23 8.32 15.02
N ALA A 268 -32.37 8.11 14.35
CA ALA A 268 -32.63 6.88 13.60
C ALA A 268 -31.58 6.62 12.50
N PHE A 269 -31.15 7.66 11.79
CA PHE A 269 -30.13 7.56 10.76
C PHE A 269 -28.79 7.06 11.30
N TRP A 270 -28.36 7.57 12.46
CA TRP A 270 -27.10 7.16 13.09
C TRP A 270 -27.22 5.88 13.93
N ASP A 271 -28.41 5.56 14.44
CA ASP A 271 -28.70 4.25 15.03
C ASP A 271 -28.55 3.13 13.98
N ASN A 272 -29.10 3.36 12.78
CA ASN A 272 -28.91 2.47 11.63
C ASN A 272 -27.43 2.33 11.24
N PHE A 273 -26.66 3.43 11.27
CA PHE A 273 -25.21 3.37 11.06
C PHE A 273 -24.55 2.40 12.04
N VAL A 274 -24.78 2.56 13.35
CA VAL A 274 -24.12 1.72 14.37
C VAL A 274 -24.61 0.28 14.26
N HIS A 275 -25.92 0.06 14.36
CA HIS A 275 -26.48 -1.27 14.67
C HIS A 275 -26.84 -2.10 13.45
N LEU A 276 -26.91 -1.51 12.25
CA LEU A 276 -27.20 -2.24 11.02
C LEU A 276 -25.99 -2.25 10.08
N ASP A 277 -25.51 -1.07 9.69
CA ASP A 277 -24.47 -0.93 8.68
C ASP A 277 -23.09 -1.30 9.20
N PHE A 278 -22.61 -0.56 10.20
CA PHE A 278 -21.31 -0.77 10.82
C PHE A 278 -21.21 -2.16 11.46
N MET A 279 -22.25 -2.61 12.17
CA MET A 279 -22.29 -3.98 12.72
C MET A 279 -22.17 -5.06 11.63
N ALA A 280 -22.86 -4.93 10.48
CA ALA A 280 -22.76 -5.94 9.42
C ALA A 280 -21.37 -5.95 8.78
N TYR A 281 -20.78 -4.77 8.57
CA TYR A 281 -19.39 -4.64 8.12
C TYR A 281 -18.40 -5.26 9.10
N LEU A 282 -18.57 -4.96 10.39
CA LEU A 282 -17.74 -5.48 11.46
C LEU A 282 -17.89 -7.00 11.59
N GLY A 283 -19.12 -7.51 11.48
CA GLY A 283 -19.42 -8.95 11.49
C GLY A 283 -18.69 -9.69 10.37
N LEU A 284 -18.70 -9.17 9.13
CA LEU A 284 -17.94 -9.78 8.02
C LEU A 284 -16.43 -9.71 8.24
N PHE A 285 -15.93 -8.59 8.77
CA PHE A 285 -14.51 -8.47 9.10
C PHE A 285 -14.10 -9.48 10.17
N PHE A 286 -14.84 -9.55 11.27
CA PHE A 286 -14.56 -10.47 12.38
C PHE A 286 -14.76 -11.92 11.99
N SER A 287 -15.75 -12.25 11.16
CA SER A 287 -15.97 -13.61 10.69
C SER A 287 -14.77 -14.15 9.91
N ILE A 288 -14.14 -13.32 9.08
CA ILE A 288 -12.88 -13.67 8.38
C ILE A 288 -11.75 -13.85 9.38
N ARG A 289 -11.58 -12.90 10.31
CA ARG A 289 -10.49 -12.95 11.31
C ARG A 289 -10.60 -14.17 12.23
N SER A 290 -11.81 -14.48 12.69
CA SER A 290 -12.15 -15.60 13.59
C SER A 290 -12.38 -16.92 12.90
N ARG A 291 -12.47 -16.94 11.56
CA ARG A 291 -12.86 -18.12 10.77
C ARG A 291 -14.27 -18.63 11.10
N ASN A 292 -15.17 -17.74 11.54
CA ASN A 292 -16.55 -18.08 11.86
C ASN A 292 -17.43 -18.05 10.59
N TRP A 293 -17.81 -19.23 10.10
CA TRP A 293 -18.57 -19.39 8.86
C TRP A 293 -20.00 -18.84 8.92
N HIS A 294 -20.70 -19.12 10.01
CA HIS A 294 -22.10 -18.70 10.17
C HIS A 294 -22.21 -17.19 10.31
N LEU A 295 -21.31 -16.56 11.08
CA LEU A 295 -21.22 -15.10 11.18
C LEU A 295 -20.90 -14.46 9.82
N ARG A 296 -20.10 -15.13 8.98
CA ARG A 296 -19.79 -14.65 7.62
C ARG A 296 -21.03 -14.61 6.74
N ASN A 297 -21.82 -15.69 6.72
CA ASN A 297 -23.00 -15.78 5.87
C ASN A 297 -24.09 -14.79 6.28
N VAL A 298 -24.39 -14.66 7.58
CA VAL A 298 -25.38 -13.68 8.07
C VAL A 298 -24.92 -12.24 7.82
N SER A 299 -23.62 -11.95 7.96
CA SER A 299 -23.07 -10.62 7.67
C SER A 299 -23.18 -10.27 6.19
N LEU A 300 -22.92 -11.22 5.29
CA LEU A 300 -23.13 -11.02 3.85
C LEU A 300 -24.60 -10.76 3.51
N LYS A 301 -25.53 -11.52 4.10
CA LYS A 301 -26.98 -11.30 3.93
C LYS A 301 -27.36 -9.87 4.33
N LYS A 302 -26.81 -9.36 5.44
CA LYS A 302 -27.07 -8.00 5.95
C LYS A 302 -26.40 -6.87 5.16
N ILE A 303 -25.24 -7.11 4.53
CA ILE A 303 -24.56 -6.11 3.67
C ILE A 303 -25.19 -6.06 2.27
N THR A 304 -25.74 -7.17 1.77
CA THR A 304 -26.25 -7.29 0.40
C THR A 304 -27.27 -6.20 0.05
N CYS A 305 -28.16 -5.83 0.97
CA CYS A 305 -29.15 -4.77 0.75
C CYS A 305 -28.51 -3.42 0.41
N LEU A 306 -27.30 -3.13 0.90
CA LEU A 306 -26.58 -1.88 0.61
C LEU A 306 -26.11 -1.80 -0.83
N PHE A 307 -25.63 -2.93 -1.37
CA PHE A 307 -25.22 -3.02 -2.77
C PHE A 307 -26.42 -2.82 -3.71
N HIS A 308 -27.60 -3.34 -3.34
CA HIS A 308 -28.85 -3.11 -4.06
C HIS A 308 -29.34 -1.66 -3.96
N ALA A 309 -29.23 -1.03 -2.79
CA ALA A 309 -29.67 0.35 -2.59
C ALA A 309 -28.84 1.36 -3.41
N PHE A 310 -27.53 1.14 -3.52
CA PHE A 310 -26.59 2.10 -4.13
C PHE A 310 -26.03 1.65 -5.50
N ASP A 311 -26.75 0.77 -6.20
CA ASP A 311 -26.52 0.39 -7.60
C ASP A 311 -25.11 -0.15 -7.91
N ARG A 312 -24.48 -0.88 -6.97
CA ARG A 312 -23.18 -1.55 -7.20
C ARG A 312 -23.40 -2.86 -7.95
N GLN A 313 -23.49 -2.75 -9.28
CA GLN A 313 -24.07 -3.77 -10.15
C GLN A 313 -23.43 -5.16 -10.07
N ASN A 314 -22.12 -5.23 -9.83
CA ASN A 314 -21.41 -6.51 -9.74
C ASN A 314 -21.76 -7.22 -8.43
N TYR A 315 -21.61 -6.55 -7.28
CA TYR A 315 -21.79 -7.15 -5.96
C TYR A 315 -23.26 -7.38 -5.57
N GLN A 316 -24.20 -6.56 -6.06
CA GLN A 316 -25.63 -6.80 -5.87
C GLN A 316 -26.11 -8.11 -6.55
N ARG A 317 -25.39 -8.61 -7.55
CA ARG A 317 -25.70 -9.90 -8.21
C ARG A 317 -24.88 -11.02 -7.61
N LEU A 318 -23.58 -10.78 -7.46
CA LEU A 318 -22.60 -11.75 -7.02
C LEU A 318 -22.93 -12.34 -5.64
N ILE A 319 -23.31 -11.52 -4.65
CA ILE A 319 -23.54 -12.04 -3.29
C ILE A 319 -24.78 -12.94 -3.23
N PRO A 320 -25.97 -12.55 -3.76
CA PRO A 320 -27.12 -13.45 -3.81
C PRO A 320 -26.86 -14.74 -4.57
N TYR A 321 -26.16 -14.69 -5.71
CA TYR A 321 -25.79 -15.89 -6.47
C TYR A 321 -24.88 -16.80 -5.66
N HIS A 322 -23.82 -16.24 -5.07
CA HIS A 322 -22.90 -17.03 -4.26
C HIS A 322 -23.60 -17.70 -3.08
N LEU A 323 -24.46 -16.97 -2.35
CA LEU A 323 -25.23 -17.55 -1.23
C LEU A 323 -26.16 -18.68 -1.71
N ALA A 324 -26.75 -18.56 -2.90
CA ALA A 324 -27.53 -19.65 -3.49
C ALA A 324 -26.64 -20.84 -3.90
N ASP A 325 -25.47 -20.57 -4.48
CA ASP A 325 -24.52 -21.59 -4.90
C ASP A 325 -24.00 -22.41 -3.71
N LEU A 326 -23.83 -21.81 -2.53
CA LEU A 326 -23.40 -22.53 -1.33
C LEU A 326 -24.34 -23.70 -0.96
N HIS A 327 -25.64 -23.59 -1.21
CA HIS A 327 -26.58 -24.70 -1.02
C HIS A 327 -26.42 -25.84 -2.03
N THR A 328 -25.69 -25.59 -3.13
CA THR A 328 -25.35 -26.60 -4.14
C THR A 328 -23.95 -27.19 -3.93
N PHE A 329 -23.16 -26.63 -3.02
CA PHE A 329 -21.81 -27.12 -2.79
C PHE A 329 -21.83 -28.50 -2.13
N PRO A 330 -20.84 -29.36 -2.41
CA PRO A 330 -20.73 -30.66 -1.78
C PRO A 330 -20.62 -30.55 -0.26
N GLU A 331 -21.37 -31.40 0.46
CA GLU A 331 -21.38 -31.47 1.93
C GLU A 331 -19.96 -31.50 2.56
N PRO A 332 -18.96 -32.25 2.03
CA PRO A 332 -17.61 -32.22 2.58
C PRO A 332 -16.96 -30.83 2.54
N VAL A 333 -17.22 -30.04 1.50
CA VAL A 333 -16.67 -28.69 1.34
C VAL A 333 -17.33 -27.73 2.33
N ILE A 334 -18.66 -27.82 2.50
CA ILE A 334 -19.38 -27.01 3.49
C ILE A 334 -18.89 -27.31 4.91
N LYS A 335 -18.61 -28.58 5.24
CA LYS A 335 -17.99 -28.93 6.53
C LYS A 335 -16.62 -28.31 6.73
N HIS A 336 -15.78 -28.27 5.69
CA HIS A 336 -14.50 -27.58 5.76
C HIS A 336 -14.67 -26.06 5.93
N PHE A 337 -15.65 -25.43 5.26
CA PHE A 337 -15.95 -24.03 5.47
C PHE A 337 -16.46 -23.76 6.89
N ALA A 338 -17.35 -24.59 7.43
CA ALA A 338 -17.80 -24.52 8.82
C ALA A 338 -16.66 -24.66 9.83
N ALA A 339 -15.63 -25.46 9.50
CA ALA A 339 -14.39 -25.58 10.28
C ALA A 339 -13.41 -24.40 10.07
N GLY A 340 -13.80 -23.36 9.32
CA GLY A 340 -13.03 -22.14 9.12
C GLY A 340 -12.12 -22.12 7.89
N CYS A 341 -12.15 -23.14 7.02
CA CYS A 341 -11.29 -23.21 5.83
C CYS A 341 -11.66 -22.24 4.69
N PHE A 342 -12.67 -21.39 4.85
CA PHE A 342 -12.96 -20.29 3.93
C PHE A 342 -12.03 -19.08 4.12
N SER A 343 -11.21 -19.10 5.18
CA SER A 343 -10.21 -18.07 5.51
C SER A 343 -8.88 -18.74 5.87
N VAL A 344 -7.82 -17.96 5.83
CA VAL A 344 -6.44 -18.46 5.88
C VAL A 344 -5.71 -17.89 7.08
N SER A 345 -5.02 -18.74 7.85
CA SER A 345 -4.19 -18.29 8.97
C SER A 345 -2.71 -18.35 8.61
N ILE A 346 -2.14 -17.22 8.19
CA ILE A 346 -0.70 -17.12 7.85
C ILE A 346 0.16 -17.33 9.10
N SER A 347 -0.22 -16.69 10.21
CA SER A 347 0.58 -16.69 11.45
C SER A 347 0.15 -17.71 12.49
N GLY A 348 -0.97 -18.42 12.29
CA GLY A 348 -1.53 -19.33 13.29
C GLY A 348 -2.13 -18.63 14.51
N LYS A 349 -2.27 -17.30 14.46
CA LYS A 349 -2.80 -16.49 15.56
C LYS A 349 -4.32 -16.34 15.43
N HIS A 350 -5.02 -16.59 16.53
CA HIS A 350 -6.47 -16.40 16.61
C HIS A 350 -6.87 -14.93 16.36
N LEU A 351 -7.94 -14.68 15.60
CA LEU A 351 -8.36 -13.36 15.07
C LEU A 351 -7.37 -12.67 14.11
N TYR A 352 -6.39 -13.38 13.57
CA TYR A 352 -5.47 -12.85 12.54
C TYR A 352 -5.56 -13.58 11.21
N SER A 353 -6.62 -14.37 11.01
CA SER A 353 -6.88 -15.00 9.71
C SER A 353 -7.27 -13.94 8.68
N VAL A 354 -7.00 -14.21 7.41
CA VAL A 354 -7.22 -13.32 6.27
C VAL A 354 -8.12 -14.01 5.25
N ALA A 355 -8.82 -13.22 4.43
CA ALA A 355 -9.59 -13.78 3.33
C ALA A 355 -8.64 -14.44 2.32
N LEU A 356 -9.11 -15.41 1.54
CA LEU A 356 -8.30 -16.10 0.54
C LEU A 356 -7.69 -15.14 -0.50
N ASP A 357 -8.44 -14.15 -0.95
CA ASP A 357 -7.99 -13.10 -1.88
C ASP A 357 -7.06 -12.07 -1.21
N GLU A 358 -7.26 -11.78 0.08
CA GLU A 358 -6.34 -10.95 0.88
C GLU A 358 -4.99 -11.65 1.07
N ALA A 359 -5.00 -12.95 1.35
CA ALA A 359 -3.80 -13.77 1.49
C ALA A 359 -2.96 -13.76 0.20
N HIS A 360 -3.63 -13.85 -0.96
CA HIS A 360 -2.96 -13.73 -2.26
C HIS A 360 -2.23 -12.38 -2.40
N GLU A 361 -2.88 -11.27 -2.03
CA GLU A 361 -2.25 -9.94 -2.07
C GLU A 361 -1.05 -9.85 -1.10
N MET A 362 -1.19 -10.40 0.12
CA MET A 362 -0.16 -10.34 1.17
C MET A 362 1.04 -11.26 0.93
N GLU A 363 0.81 -12.47 0.45
CA GLU A 363 1.86 -13.49 0.33
C GLU A 363 2.52 -13.51 -1.04
N ILE A 364 1.76 -13.24 -2.11
CA ILE A 364 2.26 -13.31 -3.48
C ILE A 364 2.51 -11.91 -4.03
N ASN A 365 1.50 -11.03 -4.06
CA ASN A 365 1.69 -9.73 -4.69
C ASN A 365 2.64 -8.84 -3.91
N LEU A 366 2.56 -8.78 -2.58
CA LEU A 366 3.50 -7.99 -1.79
C LEU A 366 4.92 -8.54 -1.88
N LYS A 367 5.11 -9.86 -1.76
CA LYS A 367 6.46 -10.46 -1.89
C LYS A 367 7.01 -10.30 -3.30
N SER A 368 6.17 -10.35 -4.32
CA SER A 368 6.54 -10.08 -5.71
C SER A 368 6.87 -8.61 -5.90
N LYS A 369 5.99 -7.68 -5.52
CA LYS A 369 6.22 -6.22 -5.59
C LYS A 369 7.48 -5.80 -4.84
N ASN A 370 7.71 -6.32 -3.63
CA ASN A 370 8.92 -6.07 -2.86
C ASN A 370 10.17 -6.67 -3.51
N ALA A 371 10.04 -7.75 -4.28
CA ALA A 371 11.12 -8.32 -5.08
C ALA A 371 11.29 -7.63 -6.44
N LEU A 372 10.31 -6.85 -6.90
CA LEU A 372 10.20 -6.23 -8.23
C LEU A 372 10.51 -4.73 -8.21
N ASN A 373 11.58 -4.34 -7.51
CA ASN A 373 12.24 -3.08 -7.82
C ASN A 373 12.98 -3.24 -9.16
N SER A 374 12.25 -3.01 -10.26
CA SER A 374 12.64 -2.93 -11.67
C SER A 374 13.10 -4.21 -12.38
N PHE A 375 12.20 -4.92 -13.08
CA PHE A 375 12.56 -5.76 -14.24
C PHE A 375 11.39 -5.93 -15.24
N SER A 376 11.71 -6.32 -16.47
CA SER A 376 10.76 -6.58 -17.57
C SER A 376 9.85 -7.80 -17.30
N GLN A 377 8.74 -7.89 -18.03
CA GLN A 377 7.73 -8.95 -17.96
C GLN A 377 8.33 -10.37 -18.07
N SER A 378 9.38 -10.56 -18.87
CA SER A 378 10.11 -11.84 -18.99
C SER A 378 10.92 -12.23 -17.74
N SER A 379 11.41 -11.26 -16.98
CA SER A 379 12.11 -11.50 -15.71
C SER A 379 11.14 -11.83 -14.58
N LEU A 380 9.91 -11.31 -14.64
CA LEU A 380 8.79 -11.62 -13.75
C LEU A 380 8.42 -13.10 -13.82
N ALA A 381 8.31 -13.65 -15.04
CA ALA A 381 8.07 -15.08 -15.26
C ALA A 381 9.16 -15.95 -14.61
N ASN A 382 10.44 -15.60 -14.82
CA ASN A 382 11.58 -16.31 -14.22
C ASN A 382 11.64 -16.19 -12.68
N LEU A 383 11.27 -15.03 -12.12
CA LEU A 383 11.21 -14.83 -10.68
C LEU A 383 10.13 -15.71 -10.04
N THR A 384 9.00 -15.92 -10.72
CA THR A 384 7.88 -16.73 -10.22
C THR A 384 8.27 -18.20 -10.03
N PHE A 385 9.17 -18.73 -10.85
CA PHE A 385 9.75 -20.07 -10.66
C PHE A 385 10.73 -20.15 -9.48
N TYR A 386 11.40 -19.04 -9.16
CA TYR A 386 12.41 -18.97 -8.10
C TYR A 386 11.84 -18.55 -6.74
N LEU A 387 10.69 -17.86 -6.71
CA LEU A 387 10.05 -17.34 -5.50
C LEU A 387 9.75 -18.40 -4.43
N PRO A 388 9.20 -19.60 -4.75
CA PRO A 388 9.00 -20.65 -3.76
C PRO A 388 10.32 -21.15 -3.15
N ASN A 389 11.34 -21.32 -3.99
CA ASN A 389 12.67 -21.74 -3.54
C ASN A 389 13.34 -20.64 -2.71
N ARG A 390 13.24 -19.38 -3.10
CA ARG A 390 13.79 -18.25 -2.34
C ARG A 390 13.06 -18.04 -1.02
N ALA A 391 11.73 -18.16 -0.98
CA ALA A 391 10.96 -18.10 0.26
C ALA A 391 11.33 -19.25 1.20
N LYS A 392 11.48 -20.47 0.66
CA LYS A 392 11.95 -21.64 1.40
C LYS A 392 13.40 -21.48 1.87
N THR A 393 14.29 -20.94 1.05
CA THR A 393 15.68 -20.65 1.41
C THR A 393 15.76 -19.54 2.46
N LEU A 394 14.96 -18.48 2.37
CA LEU A 394 14.87 -17.45 3.41
C LEU A 394 14.32 -18.01 4.73
N HIS A 395 13.34 -18.90 4.66
CA HIS A 395 12.80 -19.59 5.82
C HIS A 395 13.86 -20.51 6.45
N ASN A 396 14.51 -21.36 5.64
CA ASN A 396 15.58 -22.25 6.08
C ASN A 396 16.76 -21.47 6.65
N LEU A 397 17.17 -20.36 6.00
CA LEU A 397 18.24 -19.48 6.47
C LEU A 397 17.87 -18.84 7.83
N LYS A 398 16.62 -18.39 8.01
CA LYS A 398 16.13 -17.89 9.30
C LYS A 398 16.16 -18.98 10.38
N SER A 399 15.79 -20.21 10.02
CA SER A 399 15.81 -21.37 10.91
C SER A 399 17.24 -21.77 11.30
N GLU A 400 18.14 -21.88 10.32
CA GLU A 400 19.55 -22.26 10.50
C GLU A 400 20.36 -21.20 11.27
N LEU A 401 20.11 -19.91 10.99
CA LEU A 401 20.72 -18.80 11.73
C LEU A 401 20.09 -18.60 13.12
N LYS A 402 19.08 -19.40 13.50
CA LYS A 402 18.29 -19.22 14.73
C LYS A 402 17.73 -17.80 14.87
N LEU A 403 17.45 -17.17 13.73
CA LEU A 403 16.78 -15.87 13.62
C LEU A 403 15.25 -16.02 13.66
N GLU A 404 14.75 -17.25 13.72
CA GLU A 404 13.47 -17.51 14.36
C GLU A 404 13.57 -16.95 15.78
N ARG A 405 13.09 -15.72 15.97
CA ARG A 405 12.65 -15.29 17.29
C ARG A 405 11.78 -16.45 17.80
N GLU A 406 11.92 -16.83 19.07
CA GLU A 406 10.74 -17.29 19.78
C GLU A 406 9.66 -16.27 19.39
N GLU A 407 8.60 -16.67 18.68
CA GLU A 407 7.50 -15.79 18.31
C GLU A 407 6.80 -15.34 19.61
N GLY A 408 7.50 -14.69 20.53
CA GLY A 408 6.94 -13.89 21.58
C GLY A 408 6.11 -12.84 20.88
N LEU A 409 4.81 -13.15 20.78
CA LEU A 409 3.60 -12.34 20.92
C LEU A 409 3.68 -10.82 20.74
N TYR A 410 4.67 -10.27 20.04
CA TYR A 410 4.81 -8.84 19.77
C TYR A 410 3.85 -8.46 18.66
N GLN A 411 2.59 -8.27 19.04
CA GLN A 411 1.53 -7.76 18.21
C GLN A 411 1.58 -6.22 18.28
N ARG A 412 1.89 -5.53 17.17
CA ARG A 412 1.87 -4.04 17.12
C ARG A 412 0.54 -3.48 17.67
N GLU A 413 -0.59 -4.09 17.30
CA GLU A 413 -1.94 -3.72 17.80
C GLU A 413 -2.18 -4.01 19.28
N GLY A 414 -1.47 -4.99 19.84
CA GLY A 414 -1.51 -5.34 21.26
C GLY A 414 -0.53 -4.51 22.10
N THR A 415 0.39 -3.76 21.48
CA THR A 415 1.31 -2.90 22.23
C THR A 415 0.55 -1.78 22.93
N MET A 416 0.92 -1.50 24.18
CA MET A 416 0.30 -0.44 24.96
C MET A 416 0.42 0.94 24.29
N SER A 417 1.51 1.20 23.58
CA SER A 417 1.69 2.44 22.80
C SER A 417 0.63 2.58 21.70
N TYR A 418 0.42 1.50 20.92
CA TYR A 418 -0.63 1.49 19.89
C TYR A 418 -2.02 1.63 20.50
N VAL A 419 -2.32 0.89 21.57
CA VAL A 419 -3.60 0.94 22.27
C VAL A 419 -3.88 2.35 22.79
N LYS A 420 -2.90 2.99 23.46
CA LYS A 420 -3.01 4.37 23.94
C LYS A 420 -3.24 5.36 22.80
N ASN A 421 -2.52 5.20 21.67
CA ASN A 421 -2.69 6.09 20.52
C ASN A 421 -4.05 5.89 19.83
N ALA A 422 -4.50 4.64 19.69
CA ALA A 422 -5.83 4.34 19.15
C ALA A 422 -6.94 4.91 20.05
N GLU A 423 -6.84 4.72 21.36
CA GLU A 423 -7.78 5.28 22.34
C GLU A 423 -7.77 6.81 22.31
N LYS A 424 -6.59 7.44 22.18
CA LYS A 424 -6.47 8.89 22.02
C LYS A 424 -7.26 9.37 20.81
N THR A 425 -7.06 8.76 19.63
CA THR A 425 -7.83 9.11 18.43
C THR A 425 -9.35 8.94 18.65
N VAL A 426 -9.79 7.84 19.26
CA VAL A 426 -11.22 7.60 19.52
C VAL A 426 -11.77 8.65 20.48
N CYS A 427 -11.03 9.01 21.54
CA CYS A 427 -11.43 10.06 22.47
C CYS A 427 -11.51 11.44 21.82
N GLU A 428 -10.62 11.76 20.88
CA GLU A 428 -10.68 12.99 20.09
C GLU A 428 -11.92 13.01 19.18
N TYR A 429 -12.29 11.89 18.56
CA TYR A 429 -13.56 11.79 17.83
C TYR A 429 -14.76 11.96 18.76
N MET A 430 -14.75 11.33 19.93
CA MET A 430 -15.82 11.49 20.92
C MET A 430 -15.98 12.95 21.37
N SER A 431 -14.90 13.66 21.73
CA SER A 431 -15.03 15.05 22.19
C SER A 431 -15.59 15.97 21.10
N ASN A 432 -15.28 15.68 19.83
CA ASN A 432 -15.90 16.38 18.71
C ASN A 432 -17.38 16.02 18.58
N LEU A 433 -17.76 14.74 18.72
CA LEU A 433 -19.15 14.30 18.69
C LEU A 433 -20.00 14.88 19.82
N GLU A 434 -19.42 15.14 20.99
CA GLU A 434 -20.10 15.82 22.11
C GLU A 434 -20.56 17.24 21.77
N THR A 435 -19.89 17.91 20.82
CA THR A 435 -20.31 19.23 20.32
C THR A 435 -21.38 19.18 19.22
N SER A 436 -21.72 17.97 18.75
CA SER A 436 -22.66 17.76 17.64
C SER A 436 -24.09 17.55 18.15
N SER A 437 -25.06 17.55 17.23
CA SER A 437 -26.44 17.16 17.53
C SER A 437 -26.67 15.63 17.49
N LEU A 438 -25.60 14.83 17.43
CA LEU A 438 -25.67 13.37 17.40
C LEU A 438 -26.23 12.82 18.73
N PHE A 439 -27.30 12.02 18.64
CA PHE A 439 -28.03 11.40 19.76
C PHE A 439 -28.64 12.40 20.79
N VAL A 440 -29.01 13.60 20.36
CA VAL A 440 -29.75 14.57 21.19
C VAL A 440 -31.23 14.17 21.32
N ILE A 441 -31.75 14.20 22.56
CA ILE A 441 -33.09 13.71 22.94
C ILE A 441 -34.21 14.76 22.71
N ASN A 442 -33.87 15.99 22.31
CA ASN A 442 -34.86 17.05 22.07
C ASN A 442 -35.66 16.85 20.76
N CYS A 443 -36.97 17.13 20.86
CA CYS A 443 -38.08 16.64 20.03
C CYS A 443 -38.02 16.87 18.51
N ASN A 444 -38.54 15.88 17.74
CA ASN A 444 -38.96 15.91 16.33
C ASN A 444 -38.19 16.87 15.40
N GLU A 445 -36.88 16.68 15.29
CA GLU A 445 -36.08 17.36 14.26
C GLU A 445 -36.07 16.54 12.97
N ASN A 446 -36.26 17.23 11.83
CA ASN A 446 -35.99 16.65 10.51
C ASN A 446 -34.55 16.14 10.46
N LEU A 447 -34.28 15.15 9.60
CA LEU A 447 -32.92 14.68 9.35
C LEU A 447 -32.03 15.86 8.95
N HIS A 448 -30.93 16.05 9.68
CA HIS A 448 -30.02 17.16 9.49
C HIS A 448 -28.56 16.74 9.69
N HIS A 449 -27.66 17.58 9.19
CA HIS A 449 -26.22 17.39 9.33
C HIS A 449 -25.77 17.66 10.78
N ILE A 450 -25.03 16.73 11.40
CA ILE A 450 -24.79 16.75 12.87
C ILE A 450 -23.96 17.93 13.40
N PHE A 451 -23.10 18.55 12.58
CA PHE A 451 -22.33 19.73 12.97
C PHE A 451 -22.93 21.07 12.52
N THR A 452 -23.43 21.15 11.28
CA THR A 452 -23.94 22.42 10.72
C THR A 452 -25.43 22.64 10.99
N ARG A 453 -26.14 21.60 11.46
CA ARG A 453 -27.61 21.57 11.63
C ARG A 453 -28.39 21.92 10.35
N THR A 454 -27.76 21.74 9.19
CA THR A 454 -28.42 21.93 7.90
C THR A 454 -29.41 20.79 7.69
N GLU A 455 -30.69 21.12 7.59
CA GLU A 455 -31.75 20.15 7.32
C GLU A 455 -31.67 19.61 5.89
N THR A 456 -32.05 18.35 5.74
CA THR A 456 -32.21 17.70 4.43
C THR A 456 -33.53 18.10 3.77
N ASP A 457 -33.57 18.12 2.45
CA ASP A 457 -34.84 18.20 1.73
C ASP A 457 -35.62 16.87 1.82
N HIS A 458 -36.90 16.89 1.45
CA HIS A 458 -37.76 15.71 1.53
C HIS A 458 -37.24 14.50 0.73
N GLU A 459 -36.59 14.72 -0.43
CA GLU A 459 -36.05 13.64 -1.27
C GLU A 459 -34.79 13.03 -0.63
N GLN A 460 -33.94 13.86 -0.04
CA GLN A 460 -32.78 13.46 0.74
C GLN A 460 -33.18 12.70 2.01
N THR A 461 -34.15 13.21 2.78
CA THR A 461 -34.65 12.54 3.99
C THR A 461 -35.18 11.15 3.65
N ASP A 462 -36.06 11.04 2.64
CA ASP A 462 -36.63 9.77 2.22
C ASP A 462 -35.54 8.79 1.76
N SER A 463 -34.58 9.26 0.95
CA SER A 463 -33.45 8.45 0.49
C SER A 463 -32.58 7.94 1.65
N LEU A 464 -32.23 8.79 2.60
CA LEU A 464 -31.29 8.47 3.69
C LEU A 464 -31.92 7.67 4.82
N ILE A 465 -33.23 7.76 5.04
CA ILE A 465 -33.93 6.94 6.04
C ILE A 465 -34.34 5.58 5.45
N ASN A 466 -34.77 5.54 4.18
CA ASN A 466 -35.36 4.33 3.59
C ASN A 466 -34.42 3.54 2.65
N TYR A 467 -33.14 3.91 2.49
CA TYR A 467 -32.23 3.19 1.56
C TYR A 467 -32.14 1.69 1.83
N ARG A 468 -32.14 1.24 3.09
CA ARG A 468 -32.11 -0.19 3.44
C ARG A 468 -33.36 -0.89 2.95
N LYS A 469 -34.54 -0.36 3.28
CA LYS A 469 -35.83 -0.87 2.81
C LYS A 469 -35.87 -0.94 1.28
N TYR A 470 -35.38 0.09 0.61
CA TYR A 470 -35.25 0.13 -0.85
C TYR A 470 -34.35 -0.98 -1.39
N GLY A 471 -33.21 -1.23 -0.73
CA GLY A 471 -32.31 -2.33 -1.05
C GLY A 471 -32.92 -3.70 -0.80
N GLU A 472 -33.65 -3.88 0.30
CA GLU A 472 -34.35 -5.13 0.66
C GLU A 472 -35.49 -5.45 -0.30
N GLU A 473 -36.29 -4.47 -0.69
CA GLU A 473 -37.33 -4.62 -1.72
C GLU A 473 -36.73 -5.00 -3.08
N ASP A 474 -35.63 -4.35 -3.47
CA ASP A 474 -34.94 -4.69 -4.73
C ASP A 474 -34.32 -6.09 -4.67
N LEU A 475 -33.69 -6.46 -3.56
CA LEU A 475 -33.17 -7.81 -3.31
C LEU A 475 -34.31 -8.84 -3.34
N GLY A 476 -35.42 -8.61 -2.65
CA GLY A 476 -36.57 -9.52 -2.65
C GLY A 476 -37.14 -9.73 -4.05
N ASN A 477 -37.25 -8.66 -4.85
CA ASN A 477 -37.66 -8.74 -6.25
C ASN A 477 -36.62 -9.47 -7.11
N TYR A 478 -35.33 -9.23 -6.87
CA TYR A 478 -34.22 -9.94 -7.50
C TYR A 478 -34.34 -11.44 -7.28
N LEU A 479 -34.44 -11.88 -6.03
CA LEU A 479 -34.52 -13.29 -5.64
C LEU A 479 -35.73 -13.97 -6.31
N LYS A 480 -36.91 -13.35 -6.26
CA LYS A 480 -38.15 -13.87 -6.89
C LYS A 480 -38.03 -14.03 -8.40
N CYS A 481 -37.41 -13.06 -9.08
CA CYS A 481 -37.33 -13.07 -10.54
C CYS A 481 -36.20 -13.94 -11.09
N PHE A 482 -35.00 -13.91 -10.47
CA PHE A 482 -33.80 -14.51 -11.02
C PHE A 482 -33.46 -15.87 -10.41
N LEU A 483 -33.53 -16.00 -9.08
CA LEU A 483 -33.14 -17.23 -8.39
C LEU A 483 -34.31 -18.21 -8.32
N PHE A 484 -35.48 -17.79 -7.80
CA PHE A 484 -36.63 -18.67 -7.63
C PHE A 484 -37.51 -18.79 -8.88
N ARG A 485 -37.42 -17.83 -9.80
CA ARG A 485 -38.25 -17.77 -11.03
C ARG A 485 -39.77 -17.88 -10.75
N THR A 486 -40.22 -17.34 -9.62
CA THR A 486 -41.62 -17.41 -9.15
C THR A 486 -42.46 -16.21 -9.58
N CYS A 487 -41.90 -15.28 -10.35
CA CYS A 487 -42.62 -14.08 -10.81
C CYS A 487 -43.47 -14.40 -12.05
N GLU A 488 -44.73 -13.93 -12.08
CA GLU A 488 -45.69 -14.16 -13.17
C GLU A 488 -45.23 -13.57 -14.52
N THR A 489 -44.34 -12.57 -14.50
CA THR A 489 -43.71 -12.03 -15.70
C THR A 489 -42.59 -12.96 -16.17
N ALA A 490 -42.90 -13.79 -17.17
CA ALA A 490 -41.97 -14.71 -17.83
C ALA A 490 -40.60 -14.07 -18.15
N GLY A 491 -39.58 -14.41 -17.36
CA GLY A 491 -38.17 -14.36 -17.74
C GLY A 491 -37.53 -12.99 -17.99
N LYS A 492 -38.20 -11.86 -17.74
CA LYS A 492 -37.58 -10.53 -17.83
C LYS A 492 -37.90 -9.71 -16.59
N PRO A 493 -36.88 -9.19 -15.87
CA PRO A 493 -37.14 -8.32 -14.74
C PRO A 493 -37.84 -7.04 -15.21
N PRO A 494 -38.59 -6.35 -14.33
CA PRO A 494 -38.91 -4.96 -14.58
C PRO A 494 -37.60 -4.19 -14.85
N PRO A 495 -37.57 -3.29 -15.86
CA PRO A 495 -36.37 -2.52 -16.18
C PRO A 495 -35.92 -1.76 -14.95
N ARG A 496 -34.71 -2.09 -14.45
CA ARG A 496 -34.16 -1.49 -13.23
C ARG A 496 -33.74 -0.07 -13.53
N LYS A 497 -34.59 0.89 -13.15
CA LYS A 497 -34.19 2.31 -13.10
C LYS A 497 -33.22 2.48 -11.94
N ARG A 498 -32.03 3.03 -12.21
CA ARG A 498 -31.10 3.49 -11.16
C ARG A 498 -31.89 4.38 -10.20
N ARG A 499 -31.91 4.05 -8.91
CA ARG A 499 -32.73 4.79 -7.93
C ARG A 499 -32.17 6.19 -7.69
N ASN A 500 -30.88 6.41 -7.97
CA ASN A 500 -30.21 7.71 -7.82
C ASN A 500 -30.47 8.36 -6.44
N LEU A 501 -30.43 7.55 -5.37
CA LEU A 501 -30.68 7.99 -4.00
C LEU A 501 -29.86 9.24 -3.66
N LYS A 502 -30.54 10.25 -3.12
CA LYS A 502 -29.93 11.51 -2.71
C LYS A 502 -29.28 11.34 -1.35
N THR A 503 -28.13 12.00 -1.16
CA THR A 503 -27.41 12.04 0.11
C THR A 503 -27.05 13.49 0.45
N PHE A 504 -26.32 13.70 1.55
CA PHE A 504 -25.78 15.02 1.91
C PHE A 504 -24.72 15.55 0.92
N ALA A 505 -24.24 14.71 -0.01
CA ALA A 505 -23.26 15.11 -1.01
C ALA A 505 -23.84 16.17 -1.95
N SER A 506 -23.07 17.25 -2.18
CA SER A 506 -23.42 18.22 -3.21
C SER A 506 -23.41 17.55 -4.60
N ILE A 507 -24.34 17.97 -5.47
CA ILE A 507 -24.40 17.46 -6.84
C ILE A 507 -23.08 17.83 -7.54
N LYS A 508 -22.22 16.84 -7.79
CA LYS A 508 -21.03 17.04 -8.63
C LYS A 508 -21.51 17.44 -10.02
N ILE A 509 -21.28 18.69 -10.42
CA ILE A 509 -21.51 19.15 -11.79
C ILE A 509 -20.50 18.39 -12.65
N THR A 510 -20.98 17.49 -13.50
CA THR A 510 -20.12 16.68 -14.36
C THR A 510 -19.29 17.61 -15.26
N ILE A 511 -18.00 17.30 -15.44
CA ILE A 511 -17.11 18.01 -16.38
C ILE A 511 -17.75 18.14 -17.77
N HIS A 512 -18.60 17.19 -18.18
CA HIS A 512 -19.35 17.25 -19.43
C HIS A 512 -20.41 18.37 -19.49
N LYS A 513 -21.05 18.71 -18.36
CA LYS A 513 -22.00 19.83 -18.26
C LYS A 513 -21.28 21.18 -18.22
N GLN A 514 -20.14 21.24 -17.51
CA GLN A 514 -19.23 22.40 -17.56
C GLN A 514 -18.64 22.60 -18.97
N LYS A 515 -18.16 21.54 -19.62
CA LYS A 515 -17.67 21.57 -21.00
C LYS A 515 -18.77 21.97 -21.98
N LYS A 516 -20.02 21.56 -21.78
CA LYS A 516 -21.16 21.99 -22.62
C LYS A 516 -21.46 23.48 -22.47
N GLU A 517 -21.46 24.00 -21.25
CA GLU A 517 -21.62 25.44 -20.97
C GLU A 517 -20.46 26.28 -21.53
N ILE A 518 -19.23 25.74 -21.54
CA ILE A 518 -18.03 26.38 -22.13
C ILE A 518 -18.02 26.27 -23.67
N LYS A 519 -18.47 25.14 -24.23
CA LYS A 519 -18.53 24.89 -25.68
C LYS A 519 -19.64 25.71 -26.36
N ASP A 520 -20.72 26.03 -25.63
CA ASP A 520 -21.76 26.95 -26.07
C ASP A 520 -21.28 28.42 -26.09
N GLN A 521 -20.14 28.75 -25.46
CA GLN A 521 -19.56 30.10 -25.44
C GLN A 521 -18.46 30.34 -26.49
N ASN A 522 -17.80 29.30 -27.00
CA ASN A 522 -16.63 29.45 -27.87
C ASN A 522 -16.74 28.61 -29.15
N THR A 523 -17.37 29.15 -30.19
CA THR A 523 -17.36 28.58 -31.55
C THR A 523 -16.38 29.30 -32.47
N VAL A 524 -15.15 28.78 -32.59
CA VAL A 524 -14.25 29.02 -33.75
C VAL A 524 -13.47 27.71 -34.04
N PRO A 525 -13.21 27.31 -35.30
CA PRO A 525 -12.65 25.99 -35.64
C PRO A 525 -11.11 25.97 -35.54
N LYS A 526 -10.52 24.92 -34.93
CA LYS A 526 -9.07 24.61 -34.97
C LYS A 526 -8.73 23.72 -36.19
N ALA A 527 -7.51 23.90 -36.71
CA ALA A 527 -6.89 23.26 -37.88
C ALA A 527 -6.14 21.95 -37.52
N PRO A 528 -5.67 21.13 -38.49
CA PRO A 528 -5.26 19.74 -38.25
C PRO A 528 -3.79 19.58 -37.76
N VAL A 529 -3.58 18.53 -36.97
CA VAL A 529 -2.34 18.18 -36.23
C VAL A 529 -1.32 17.42 -37.12
N SER A 530 -0.01 17.66 -36.89
CA SER A 530 1.12 17.05 -37.58
C SER A 530 1.57 15.69 -36.99
N SER A 531 1.94 14.74 -37.86
CA SER A 531 2.39 13.37 -37.52
C SER A 531 3.84 13.30 -37.00
N LYS A 532 4.09 12.50 -35.95
CA LYS A 532 5.43 12.19 -35.38
C LYS A 532 6.17 11.11 -36.18
N THR A 533 7.51 11.12 -36.16
CA THR A 533 8.37 10.19 -36.95
C THR A 533 9.13 9.21 -36.03
N THR A 534 9.04 7.91 -36.30
CA THR A 534 9.69 6.83 -35.53
C THR A 534 10.71 6.08 -36.39
N VAL A 535 11.87 5.73 -35.82
CA VAL A 535 12.96 4.99 -36.50
C VAL A 535 13.30 3.69 -35.74
N ILE A 536 13.48 2.60 -36.48
CA ILE A 536 13.90 1.29 -35.99
C ILE A 536 15.31 0.99 -36.53
N ILE A 537 16.22 0.56 -35.66
CA ILE A 537 17.62 0.19 -35.98
C ILE A 537 17.87 -1.26 -35.54
N ASP A 538 18.32 -2.13 -36.44
CA ASP A 538 18.44 -3.58 -36.19
C ASP A 538 19.81 -4.12 -36.66
N GLY A 539 20.46 -4.92 -35.81
CA GLY A 539 21.81 -5.44 -35.98
C GLY A 539 21.95 -6.73 -36.81
N MET A 540 20.91 -7.53 -37.07
CA MET A 540 21.03 -8.73 -37.91
C MET A 540 19.69 -9.33 -38.36
N PHE A 541 19.59 -9.77 -39.63
CA PHE A 541 18.35 -10.18 -40.32
C PHE A 541 17.53 -11.32 -39.66
N ILE A 542 16.23 -11.08 -39.49
CA ILE A 542 15.13 -11.96 -39.96
C ILE A 542 14.13 -11.09 -40.73
N ILE A 543 13.88 -11.41 -42.01
CA ILE A 543 12.86 -10.72 -42.83
C ILE A 543 11.48 -11.08 -42.27
N ASN A 544 10.86 -10.17 -41.51
CA ASN A 544 9.41 -10.18 -41.35
C ASN A 544 8.79 -9.56 -42.60
N THR A 545 7.96 -10.31 -43.33
CA THR A 545 7.41 -9.97 -44.65
C THR A 545 6.26 -8.94 -44.62
N SER A 546 6.17 -8.13 -43.57
CA SER A 546 5.10 -7.13 -43.44
C SER A 546 5.57 -5.78 -44.03
N PRO A 547 4.81 -5.17 -44.96
CA PRO A 547 5.18 -3.87 -45.52
C PRO A 547 5.10 -2.78 -44.44
N LEU A 548 6.19 -2.01 -44.29
CA LEU A 548 6.26 -0.84 -43.40
C LEU A 548 5.26 0.23 -43.86
N ALA A 549 4.67 0.94 -42.90
CA ALA A 549 3.79 2.08 -43.19
C ALA A 549 4.62 3.27 -43.71
N SER A 550 4.03 4.14 -44.53
CA SER A 550 4.72 5.24 -45.25
C SER A 550 5.38 6.31 -44.36
N HIS A 551 5.17 6.26 -43.04
CA HIS A 551 5.75 7.17 -42.04
C HIS A 551 6.87 6.50 -41.22
N GLN A 552 7.17 5.23 -41.49
CA GLN A 552 8.19 4.46 -40.80
C GLN A 552 9.46 4.40 -41.65
N THR A 553 10.56 4.84 -41.06
CA THR A 553 11.88 4.83 -41.69
C THR A 553 12.72 3.71 -41.06
N PHE A 554 13.29 2.82 -41.86
CA PHE A 554 14.11 1.69 -41.39
C PHE A 554 15.60 2.04 -41.53
N GLY A 555 16.29 2.25 -40.41
CA GLY A 555 17.62 2.83 -40.39
C GLY A 555 18.73 1.84 -40.06
N ASP A 556 19.69 1.76 -40.98
CA ASP A 556 21.13 1.63 -40.73
C ASP A 556 21.72 0.23 -40.41
N TYR A 557 22.49 -0.27 -41.38
CA TYR A 557 23.32 -1.47 -41.27
C TYR A 557 24.78 -1.05 -41.28
N ALA A 558 25.57 -1.49 -40.30
CA ALA A 558 27.00 -1.19 -40.24
C ALA A 558 27.81 -2.48 -40.37
N GLY A 559 28.53 -2.64 -41.50
CA GLY A 559 29.55 -3.68 -41.66
C GLY A 559 29.02 -5.11 -41.86
N GLY A 560 29.87 -5.97 -42.43
CA GLY A 560 29.59 -7.41 -42.56
C GLY A 560 28.99 -7.87 -43.91
N PHE A 561 28.97 -7.02 -44.93
CA PHE A 561 28.63 -7.46 -46.29
C PHE A 561 29.75 -8.33 -46.88
N ASP A 562 29.39 -9.44 -47.54
CA ASP A 562 30.33 -10.34 -48.22
C ASP A 562 30.93 -9.75 -49.52
N ASP A 563 30.63 -8.50 -49.83
CA ASP A 563 31.10 -7.79 -51.02
C ASP A 563 32.01 -6.59 -50.68
N ASP A 564 32.32 -5.79 -51.70
CA ASP A 564 33.17 -4.60 -51.62
C ASP A 564 32.62 -3.49 -50.69
N ARG A 565 31.45 -3.69 -50.07
CA ARG A 565 30.84 -2.83 -49.05
C ARG A 565 31.05 -3.33 -47.62
N LYS A 566 31.88 -4.36 -47.39
CA LYS A 566 32.14 -4.99 -46.07
C LYS A 566 32.37 -4.05 -44.87
N ASP A 567 32.87 -2.84 -45.10
CA ASP A 567 33.18 -1.84 -44.07
C ASP A 567 32.29 -0.57 -44.16
N ARG A 568 31.27 -0.58 -45.02
CA ARG A 568 30.36 0.57 -45.25
C ARG A 568 29.09 0.45 -44.42
N ALA A 569 28.55 1.61 -44.02
CA ALA A 569 27.19 1.70 -43.51
C ALA A 569 26.19 2.03 -44.64
N ILE A 570 25.01 1.42 -44.59
CA ILE A 570 23.91 1.68 -45.54
C ILE A 570 22.59 1.93 -44.79
N SER A 571 21.74 2.82 -45.30
CA SER A 571 20.42 3.13 -44.75
C SER A 571 19.31 2.68 -45.71
N ILE A 572 18.13 2.27 -45.21
CA ILE A 572 16.97 1.92 -46.07
C ILE A 572 15.85 2.94 -45.88
N LEU A 573 15.84 3.97 -46.72
CA LEU A 573 14.84 5.03 -46.70
C LEU A 573 13.70 4.69 -47.67
N ASN A 574 12.49 4.49 -47.16
CA ASN A 574 11.30 4.16 -47.98
C ASN A 574 11.52 2.97 -48.94
N GLY A 575 12.23 1.94 -48.49
CA GLY A 575 12.57 0.77 -49.30
C GLY A 575 13.71 0.97 -50.30
N GLN A 576 14.38 2.13 -50.31
CA GLN A 576 15.58 2.38 -51.11
C GLN A 576 16.84 2.31 -50.26
N VAL A 577 17.83 1.56 -50.72
CA VAL A 577 19.17 1.49 -50.10
C VAL A 577 19.97 2.73 -50.48
N VAL A 578 20.51 3.43 -49.48
CA VAL A 578 21.34 4.63 -49.65
C VAL A 578 22.65 4.44 -48.88
N ASP A 579 23.79 4.74 -49.50
CA ASP A 579 25.09 4.71 -48.83
C ASP A 579 25.14 5.82 -47.75
N TYR A 580 25.59 5.46 -46.54
CA TYR A 580 25.64 6.38 -45.41
C TYR A 580 27.10 6.74 -45.07
N ASP A 581 27.58 7.83 -45.66
CA ASP A 581 29.00 8.23 -45.64
C ASP A 581 29.52 8.67 -44.25
N LEU A 582 28.65 8.85 -43.25
CA LEU A 582 29.02 9.33 -41.92
C LEU A 582 29.56 8.24 -40.99
N ALA A 583 29.42 6.97 -41.34
CA ALA A 583 29.90 5.84 -40.53
C ALA A 583 30.50 4.73 -41.41
N SER A 584 31.71 4.28 -41.04
CA SER A 584 32.31 3.04 -41.51
C SER A 584 32.65 2.18 -40.29
N GLY A 585 32.56 0.86 -40.44
CA GLY A 585 32.80 -0.09 -39.36
C GLY A 585 32.91 -1.49 -39.90
N ASN A 586 33.82 -2.28 -39.33
CA ASN A 586 33.94 -3.71 -39.65
C ASN A 586 32.93 -4.52 -38.81
N HIS A 587 32.88 -5.83 -39.04
CA HIS A 587 31.97 -6.74 -38.33
C HIS A 587 32.15 -6.78 -36.79
N GLU A 588 33.34 -6.44 -36.26
CA GLU A 588 33.58 -6.39 -34.80
C GLU A 588 33.04 -5.11 -34.14
N GLU A 589 32.89 -4.03 -34.92
CA GLU A 589 32.40 -2.73 -34.42
C GLU A 589 30.89 -2.54 -34.62
N ALA A 590 30.23 -3.41 -35.41
CA ALA A 590 28.85 -3.28 -35.87
C ALA A 590 27.86 -3.01 -34.71
N ASP A 591 27.90 -3.81 -33.64
CA ASP A 591 26.96 -3.71 -32.52
C ASP A 591 27.15 -2.42 -31.71
N THR A 592 28.39 -1.98 -31.53
CA THR A 592 28.68 -0.73 -30.80
C THR A 592 28.24 0.49 -31.62
N ARG A 593 28.32 0.40 -32.96
CA ARG A 593 27.95 1.49 -33.87
C ARG A 593 26.44 1.71 -33.96
N VAL A 594 25.62 0.67 -33.80
CA VAL A 594 24.15 0.77 -33.67
C VAL A 594 23.75 1.75 -32.56
N TRP A 595 24.42 1.67 -31.41
CA TRP A 595 24.20 2.58 -30.29
C TRP A 595 24.71 4.00 -30.55
N LEU A 596 25.83 4.14 -31.26
CA LEU A 596 26.31 5.45 -31.70
C LEU A 596 25.32 6.11 -32.67
N HIS A 597 24.70 5.32 -33.55
CA HIS A 597 23.71 5.78 -34.51
C HIS A 597 22.42 6.27 -33.83
N ALA A 598 21.92 5.48 -32.87
CA ALA A 598 20.82 5.90 -32.00
C ALA A 598 21.12 7.17 -31.20
N SER A 599 22.39 7.48 -30.94
CA SER A 599 22.79 8.68 -30.20
C SER A 599 22.83 9.96 -31.04
N VAL A 600 22.88 9.84 -32.38
CA VAL A 600 22.98 10.98 -33.31
C VAL A 600 21.73 11.14 -34.19
N THR A 601 20.77 10.24 -34.10
CA THR A 601 19.48 10.33 -34.82
C THR A 601 18.62 11.47 -34.30
N THR A 602 17.86 12.10 -35.21
CA THR A 602 16.93 13.20 -34.92
C THR A 602 15.49 12.72 -34.71
N ALA A 603 15.26 11.40 -34.62
CA ALA A 603 13.92 10.84 -34.47
C ALA A 603 13.36 11.05 -33.05
N ASP A 604 12.04 11.22 -32.95
CA ASP A 604 11.35 11.38 -31.67
C ASP A 604 11.35 10.08 -30.85
N GLN A 605 11.45 8.95 -31.53
CA GLN A 605 11.44 7.62 -30.94
C GLN A 605 12.37 6.67 -31.71
N VAL A 606 13.24 5.99 -30.96
CA VAL A 606 14.27 5.09 -31.48
C VAL A 606 14.08 3.71 -30.86
N ILE A 607 13.95 2.67 -31.68
CA ILE A 607 13.84 1.28 -31.24
C ILE A 607 15.07 0.54 -31.76
N ILE A 608 15.81 -0.12 -30.87
CA ILE A 608 17.06 -0.83 -31.19
C ILE A 608 16.87 -2.32 -30.95
N TYR A 609 17.21 -3.14 -31.95
CA TYR A 609 17.19 -4.60 -31.86
C TYR A 609 18.60 -5.14 -32.13
N SER A 610 19.22 -5.78 -31.14
CA SER A 610 20.54 -6.43 -31.29
C SER A 610 20.50 -7.77 -30.53
N PRO A 611 20.57 -8.91 -31.25
CA PRO A 611 20.49 -10.24 -30.64
C PRO A 611 21.82 -10.75 -30.07
N ASP A 612 22.94 -10.04 -30.24
CA ASP A 612 24.26 -10.46 -29.74
C ASP A 612 24.53 -9.95 -28.31
N THR A 613 25.04 -10.83 -27.44
CA THR A 613 24.98 -10.68 -25.96
C THR A 613 26.32 -10.44 -25.27
N ASP A 614 27.43 -10.53 -25.99
CA ASP A 614 28.78 -10.38 -25.43
C ASP A 614 29.10 -8.94 -24.96
N GLY A 615 28.42 -7.92 -25.49
CA GLY A 615 28.42 -6.56 -24.94
C GLY A 615 27.47 -6.30 -23.75
N ILE A 616 26.49 -7.18 -23.52
CA ILE A 616 25.40 -6.98 -22.54
C ILE A 616 25.89 -7.18 -21.10
N ASP A 617 26.77 -8.14 -20.86
CA ASP A 617 27.28 -8.43 -19.51
C ASP A 617 28.00 -7.23 -18.89
N SER A 618 28.80 -6.52 -19.67
CA SER A 618 29.54 -5.33 -19.20
C SER A 618 28.62 -4.14 -18.90
N ILE A 619 27.58 -3.93 -19.72
CA ILE A 619 26.58 -2.88 -19.50
C ILE A 619 25.72 -3.21 -18.27
N LEU A 620 25.32 -4.46 -18.12
CA LEU A 620 24.52 -4.93 -16.99
C LEU A 620 25.29 -4.78 -15.66
N ILE A 621 26.58 -5.13 -15.64
CA ILE A 621 27.45 -4.92 -14.47
C ILE A 621 27.56 -3.42 -14.12
N CYS A 622 27.74 -2.54 -15.11
CA CYS A 622 27.81 -1.10 -14.85
C CYS A 622 26.50 -0.54 -14.28
N MET A 623 25.35 -0.98 -14.81
CA MET A 623 24.04 -0.58 -14.30
C MET A 623 23.80 -1.11 -12.88
N GLN A 624 24.15 -2.36 -12.61
CA GLN A 624 24.09 -2.96 -11.27
C GLN A 624 24.96 -2.18 -10.29
N LEU A 625 26.17 -1.78 -10.69
CA LEU A 625 27.07 -1.02 -9.83
C LEU A 625 26.58 0.39 -9.55
N LEU A 626 26.03 1.09 -10.55
CA LEU A 626 25.40 2.40 -10.33
C LEU A 626 24.21 2.30 -9.39
N PHE A 627 23.44 1.21 -9.48
CA PHE A 627 22.34 0.95 -8.57
C PHE A 627 22.83 0.69 -7.14
N ILE A 628 23.85 -0.16 -6.96
CA ILE A 628 24.46 -0.45 -5.65
C ILE A 628 25.07 0.82 -5.04
N TYR A 629 25.88 1.56 -5.81
CA TYR A 629 26.58 2.78 -5.36
C TYR A 629 25.64 3.96 -5.06
N SER A 630 24.47 4.05 -5.69
CA SER A 630 23.47 5.07 -5.37
C SER A 630 22.61 4.73 -4.15
N GLY A 631 22.66 3.47 -3.69
CA GLY A 631 21.90 2.94 -2.57
C GLY A 631 20.88 1.87 -3.00
N CYS A 632 20.89 0.74 -2.30
CA CYS A 632 19.99 -0.40 -2.51
C CYS A 632 19.44 -0.91 -1.17
N ALA A 633 18.68 -2.01 -1.17
CA ALA A 633 18.12 -2.59 0.06
C ALA A 633 19.18 -3.00 1.10
N PHE A 634 20.45 -3.08 0.72
CA PHE A 634 21.58 -3.44 1.59
C PHE A 634 22.53 -2.27 1.86
N VAL A 635 22.37 -1.12 1.20
CA VAL A 635 23.30 0.01 1.34
C VAL A 635 22.53 1.33 1.36
N SER A 636 22.87 2.19 2.33
CA SER A 636 22.22 3.47 2.59
C SER A 636 22.12 4.39 1.37
N TYR A 637 21.06 5.18 1.28
CA TYR A 637 20.81 6.10 0.16
C TYR A 637 21.42 7.50 0.39
N PHE A 638 21.94 8.14 -0.66
CA PHE A 638 22.41 9.53 -0.59
C PHE A 638 21.23 10.51 -0.66
N ARG A 639 20.85 11.09 0.50
CA ARG A 639 19.66 11.95 0.62
C ARG A 639 19.70 13.15 -0.34
N GLY A 640 18.60 13.34 -1.08
CA GLY A 640 18.45 14.44 -2.04
C GLY A 640 19.30 14.29 -3.30
N CYS A 641 19.80 13.09 -3.62
CA CYS A 641 20.48 12.77 -4.88
C CYS A 641 19.77 11.58 -5.54
N GLY A 642 18.92 11.83 -6.54
CA GLY A 642 18.15 10.82 -7.27
C GLY A 642 19.04 9.75 -7.92
N LYS A 643 18.60 8.48 -8.01
CA LYS A 643 19.32 7.45 -8.81
C LYS A 643 19.57 7.94 -10.24
N LYS A 644 18.55 8.53 -10.89
CA LYS A 644 18.67 9.18 -12.20
C LYS A 644 19.90 10.10 -12.30
N THR A 645 20.17 10.91 -11.27
CA THR A 645 21.33 11.81 -11.23
C THR A 645 22.66 11.07 -11.30
N PHE A 646 22.78 9.90 -10.63
CA PHE A 646 23.98 9.07 -10.72
C PHE A 646 24.19 8.54 -12.13
N PHE A 647 23.13 8.07 -12.79
CA PHE A 647 23.19 7.56 -14.16
C PHE A 647 23.54 8.67 -15.16
N ASP A 648 22.88 9.82 -15.07
CA ASP A 648 23.13 10.97 -15.96
C ASP A 648 24.57 11.48 -15.84
N LEU A 649 25.09 11.55 -14.61
CA LEU A 649 26.46 12.01 -14.36
C LEU A 649 27.50 10.97 -14.71
N PHE A 650 27.22 9.68 -14.48
CA PHE A 650 28.08 8.62 -14.98
C PHE A 650 28.17 8.69 -16.50
N ARG A 651 27.05 8.79 -17.21
CA ARG A 651 27.02 8.95 -18.68
C ARG A 651 27.82 10.18 -19.13
N LYS A 652 27.67 11.32 -18.45
CA LYS A 652 28.34 12.57 -18.80
C LYS A 652 29.85 12.58 -18.49
N HIS A 653 30.28 11.85 -17.47
CA HIS A 653 31.64 11.90 -16.94
C HIS A 653 32.32 10.53 -16.87
N ALA A 654 31.87 9.55 -17.66
CA ALA A 654 32.33 8.16 -17.60
C ALA A 654 33.85 8.04 -17.69
N SER A 655 34.49 8.72 -18.66
CA SER A 655 35.95 8.68 -18.83
C SER A 655 36.72 9.22 -17.61
N PHE A 656 36.16 10.20 -16.90
CA PHE A 656 36.74 10.69 -15.65
C PHE A 656 36.50 9.71 -14.50
N ILE A 657 35.26 9.27 -14.34
CA ILE A 657 34.85 8.39 -13.23
C ILE A 657 35.59 7.05 -13.29
N VAL A 658 35.67 6.44 -14.46
CA VAL A 658 36.38 5.18 -14.69
C VAL A 658 37.90 5.38 -14.65
N GLY A 659 38.40 6.46 -15.25
CA GLY A 659 39.84 6.71 -15.36
C GLY A 659 40.54 5.65 -16.23
N ASN A 660 41.63 5.07 -15.71
CA ASN A 660 42.48 4.14 -16.46
C ASN A 660 42.09 2.65 -16.28
N GLY A 661 41.02 2.34 -15.53
CA GLY A 661 40.59 0.97 -15.21
C GLY A 661 39.26 0.59 -15.86
N SER A 662 38.65 -0.50 -15.40
CA SER A 662 37.26 -0.83 -15.71
C SER A 662 36.33 -0.37 -14.58
N PHE A 663 35.12 0.06 -14.91
CA PHE A 663 34.11 0.32 -13.87
C PHE A 663 33.66 -0.97 -13.18
N ALA A 664 33.80 -2.11 -13.87
CA ALA A 664 33.54 -3.45 -13.33
C ALA A 664 34.64 -3.93 -12.36
N ASP A 665 35.79 -3.25 -12.27
CA ASP A 665 36.83 -3.54 -11.29
C ASP A 665 36.47 -2.89 -9.94
N VAL A 666 35.45 -3.44 -9.29
CA VAL A 666 34.85 -2.92 -8.05
C VAL A 666 35.82 -2.97 -6.87
N HIS A 667 36.75 -3.93 -6.91
CA HIS A 667 37.69 -4.22 -5.82
C HIS A 667 38.99 -3.44 -5.94
N GLY A 668 39.66 -3.25 -4.80
CA GLY A 668 40.97 -2.60 -4.74
C GLY A 668 40.91 -1.07 -4.91
N HIS A 669 42.08 -0.46 -5.12
CA HIS A 669 42.22 1.00 -5.13
C HIS A 669 41.53 1.67 -6.32
N ASN A 670 41.51 1.03 -7.49
CA ASN A 670 40.87 1.60 -8.68
C ASN A 670 39.35 1.68 -8.53
N GLY A 671 38.69 0.62 -8.04
CA GLY A 671 37.26 0.63 -7.75
C GLY A 671 36.86 1.70 -6.74
N LEU A 672 37.64 1.84 -5.66
CA LEU A 672 37.43 2.90 -4.66
C LEU A 672 37.60 4.30 -5.25
N HIS A 673 38.62 4.51 -6.10
CA HIS A 673 38.84 5.81 -6.77
C HIS A 673 37.70 6.14 -7.72
N SER A 674 37.20 5.17 -8.50
CA SER A 674 36.05 5.35 -9.37
C SER A 674 34.78 5.68 -8.59
N PHE A 675 34.56 5.00 -7.46
CA PHE A 675 33.48 5.33 -6.53
C PHE A 675 33.58 6.78 -6.03
N TYR A 676 34.76 7.21 -5.55
CA TYR A 676 34.96 8.59 -5.11
C TYR A 676 34.69 9.61 -6.21
N ARG A 677 35.16 9.38 -7.45
CA ARG A 677 34.90 10.31 -8.56
C ARG A 677 33.41 10.39 -8.90
N LEU A 678 32.67 9.28 -8.82
CA LEU A 678 31.22 9.27 -9.01
C LEU A 678 30.52 10.12 -7.95
N ILE A 679 30.75 9.85 -6.65
CA ILE A 679 30.10 10.59 -5.56
C ILE A 679 30.45 12.07 -5.60
N CYS A 680 31.73 12.40 -5.81
CA CYS A 680 32.17 13.79 -5.95
C CYS A 680 31.48 14.49 -7.14
N SER A 681 31.30 13.78 -8.27
CA SER A 681 30.60 14.35 -9.43
C SER A 681 29.13 14.66 -9.13
N VAL A 682 28.46 13.81 -8.36
CA VAL A 682 27.07 14.02 -7.88
C VAL A 682 26.97 15.30 -7.05
N TYR A 683 27.80 15.44 -6.02
CA TYR A 683 27.74 16.61 -5.13
C TYR A 683 28.24 17.88 -5.81
N PHE A 684 29.25 17.79 -6.69
CA PHE A 684 29.68 18.92 -7.51
C PHE A 684 28.53 19.44 -8.39
N ASN A 685 27.80 18.56 -9.07
CA ASN A 685 26.72 18.96 -9.96
C ASN A 685 25.51 19.51 -9.19
N LYS A 686 25.16 18.89 -8.05
CA LYS A 686 24.09 19.36 -7.15
C LYS A 686 24.34 20.80 -6.67
N HIS A 687 25.60 21.14 -6.38
CA HIS A 687 25.98 22.47 -5.88
C HIS A 687 26.88 23.23 -6.85
N ARG A 688 26.61 23.13 -8.16
CA ARG A 688 27.46 23.68 -9.24
C ARG A 688 27.83 25.16 -9.05
N ALA A 689 26.92 25.96 -8.50
CA ALA A 689 27.15 27.38 -8.21
C ALA A 689 28.26 27.63 -7.18
N ALA A 690 28.65 26.63 -6.37
CA ALA A 690 29.68 26.72 -5.35
C ALA A 690 31.11 26.56 -5.88
N PHE A 691 31.23 26.03 -7.10
CA PHE A 691 32.50 25.60 -7.65
C PHE A 691 32.96 26.44 -8.84
N GLN A 692 32.44 27.66 -9.03
CA GLN A 692 32.99 28.60 -10.01
C GLN A 692 34.45 28.94 -9.64
N PRO A 693 35.41 28.96 -10.60
CA PRO A 693 35.23 28.95 -12.06
C PRO A 693 35.27 27.56 -12.72
N TYR A 694 35.25 26.46 -11.95
CA TYR A 694 35.34 25.10 -12.50
C TYR A 694 34.05 24.71 -13.22
N SER A 695 34.18 24.33 -14.50
CA SER A 695 33.03 23.97 -15.34
C SER A 695 32.60 22.50 -15.19
N THR A 696 33.50 21.64 -14.72
CA THR A 696 33.30 20.18 -14.57
C THR A 696 33.97 19.62 -13.31
N PRO A 697 33.50 18.48 -12.77
CA PRO A 697 34.17 17.80 -11.64
C PRO A 697 35.64 17.47 -11.94
N LYS A 698 35.93 17.07 -13.19
CA LYS A 698 37.30 16.81 -13.65
C LYS A 698 38.19 18.05 -13.54
N SER A 699 37.70 19.23 -13.94
CA SER A 699 38.50 20.46 -13.86
C SER A 699 38.85 20.86 -12.41
N LEU A 700 37.95 20.58 -11.46
CA LEU A 700 38.25 20.76 -10.03
C LEU A 700 39.28 19.71 -9.56
N PHE A 701 39.10 18.45 -9.93
CA PHE A 701 40.05 17.38 -9.60
C PHE A 701 41.44 17.62 -10.16
N ASP A 702 41.56 18.08 -11.40
CA ASP A 702 42.84 18.35 -12.07
C ASP A 702 43.57 19.54 -11.46
N SER A 703 42.86 20.47 -10.81
CA SER A 703 43.46 21.61 -10.11
C SER A 703 44.19 21.25 -8.81
N ILE A 704 43.97 20.03 -8.30
CA ILE A 704 44.58 19.53 -7.07
C ILE A 704 45.99 19.02 -7.40
N SER A 705 47.00 19.59 -6.71
CA SER A 705 48.43 19.37 -6.99
C SER A 705 49.06 18.15 -6.33
N GLU A 706 48.26 17.27 -5.73
CA GLU A 706 48.78 16.08 -5.05
C GLU A 706 49.44 15.10 -6.02
N ARG A 707 50.61 14.57 -5.63
CA ARG A 707 51.39 13.63 -6.44
C ARG A 707 50.89 12.20 -6.33
N ASP A 708 50.48 11.79 -5.14
CA ASP A 708 49.86 10.48 -4.95
C ASP A 708 48.40 10.51 -5.39
N LEU A 709 48.00 9.50 -6.15
CA LEU A 709 46.66 9.44 -6.72
C LEU A 709 45.60 9.28 -5.63
N HIS A 710 45.87 8.51 -4.58
CA HIS A 710 44.90 8.33 -3.50
C HIS A 710 44.74 9.61 -2.69
N GLU A 711 45.84 10.26 -2.31
CA GLU A 711 45.82 11.57 -1.64
C GLU A 711 45.09 12.62 -2.47
N LYS A 712 45.27 12.61 -3.80
CA LYS A 712 44.52 13.49 -4.71
C LYS A 712 43.00 13.32 -4.61
N HIS A 713 42.49 12.09 -4.47
CA HIS A 713 41.06 11.86 -4.27
C HIS A 713 40.58 12.30 -2.88
N LEU A 714 41.39 12.12 -1.84
CA LEU A 714 41.06 12.58 -0.50
C LEU A 714 40.98 14.12 -0.43
N SER A 715 41.92 14.81 -1.09
CA SER A 715 41.90 16.26 -1.26
C SER A 715 40.70 16.70 -2.09
N PHE A 716 40.25 15.91 -3.07
CA PHE A 716 39.05 16.21 -3.86
C PHE A 716 37.76 16.14 -3.03
N ILE A 717 37.60 15.08 -2.22
CA ILE A 717 36.48 14.96 -1.28
C ILE A 717 36.48 16.13 -0.30
N SER A 718 37.66 16.49 0.23
CA SER A 718 37.80 17.59 1.20
C SER A 718 37.44 18.94 0.58
N ALA A 719 37.90 19.21 -0.66
CA ALA A 719 37.58 20.45 -1.38
C ALA A 719 36.08 20.61 -1.65
N ILE A 720 35.37 19.52 -1.97
CA ILE A 720 33.92 19.55 -2.12
C ILE A 720 33.25 19.82 -0.77
N ARG A 721 33.60 19.05 0.26
CA ARG A 721 33.02 19.22 1.61
C ARG A 721 33.21 20.62 2.18
N GLU A 722 34.39 21.22 2.03
CA GLU A 722 34.67 22.57 2.52
C GLU A 722 33.76 23.62 1.87
N LYS A 723 33.52 23.51 0.56
CA LYS A 723 32.63 24.43 -0.17
C LYS A 723 31.15 24.22 0.13
N LEU A 724 30.74 22.98 0.42
CA LEU A 724 29.37 22.68 0.84
C LEU A 724 29.07 23.19 2.24
N TRP A 725 30.07 23.16 3.13
CA TRP A 725 29.93 23.58 4.52
C TRP A 725 29.43 25.03 4.67
N GLU A 726 29.74 25.89 3.70
CA GLU A 726 29.34 27.30 3.70
C GLU A 726 27.90 27.54 3.18
N ARG A 727 27.23 26.51 2.64
CA ARG A 727 25.98 26.66 1.88
C ARG A 727 24.83 25.75 2.30
N VAL A 728 25.15 24.65 2.97
CA VAL A 728 24.18 23.64 3.40
C VAL A 728 23.55 24.05 4.73
N VAL A 729 22.22 23.92 4.84
CA VAL A 729 21.45 24.33 6.02
C VAL A 729 21.33 23.18 7.03
N THR A 730 21.37 21.93 6.58
CA THR A 730 21.22 20.74 7.45
C THR A 730 22.34 19.73 7.23
N GLU A 731 22.78 19.05 8.29
CA GLU A 731 23.84 18.03 8.23
C GLU A 731 23.56 16.95 7.17
N VAL A 732 22.28 16.64 6.93
CA VAL A 732 21.88 15.57 6.01
C VAL A 732 22.11 15.90 4.53
N GLU A 733 22.34 17.17 4.18
CA GLU A 733 22.70 17.56 2.81
C GLU A 733 24.23 17.59 2.60
N MET A 734 25.02 17.43 3.67
CA MET A 734 26.47 17.38 3.57
C MET A 734 26.94 16.09 2.89
N MET A 735 27.93 16.20 2.01
CA MET A 735 28.62 15.03 1.45
C MET A 735 29.35 14.28 2.56
N PRO A 736 29.23 12.93 2.70
CA PRO A 736 29.97 12.17 3.72
C PRO A 736 31.49 12.30 3.59
N ASN A 737 32.23 12.07 4.68
CA ASN A 737 33.69 12.13 4.65
C ASN A 737 34.28 10.86 3.99
N HIS A 738 35.58 10.86 3.73
CA HIS A 738 36.23 9.76 3.02
C HIS A 738 36.20 8.42 3.79
N GLU A 739 36.20 8.41 5.13
CA GLU A 739 36.12 7.19 5.93
C GLU A 739 34.72 6.57 5.84
N ALA A 740 33.68 7.38 6.00
CA ALA A 740 32.29 6.97 5.80
C ALA A 740 32.01 6.49 4.36
N LEU A 741 32.55 7.20 3.36
CA LEU A 741 32.45 6.80 1.95
C LEU A 741 33.18 5.49 1.67
N LYS A 742 34.35 5.27 2.30
CA LYS A 742 35.08 3.99 2.17
C LYS A 742 34.28 2.83 2.77
N LEU A 743 33.68 3.00 3.95
CA LEU A 743 32.84 1.97 4.57
C LEU A 743 31.60 1.68 3.71
N HIS A 744 30.99 2.71 3.12
CA HIS A 744 29.90 2.54 2.17
C HIS A 744 30.34 1.77 0.92
N TRP A 745 31.48 2.13 0.31
CA TRP A 745 32.04 1.39 -0.81
C TRP A 745 32.32 -0.08 -0.47
N MET A 746 32.85 -0.38 0.72
CA MET A 746 33.06 -1.76 1.17
C MET A 746 31.76 -2.56 1.25
N ARG A 747 30.66 -1.93 1.71
CA ARG A 747 29.32 -2.55 1.65
C ARG A 747 28.89 -2.80 0.22
N CYS A 748 29.12 -1.85 -0.68
CA CYS A 748 28.83 -2.01 -2.10
C CYS A 748 29.61 -3.18 -2.74
N CYS A 749 30.89 -3.33 -2.42
CA CYS A 749 31.70 -4.47 -2.88
C CYS A 749 31.11 -5.80 -2.42
N TRP A 750 30.72 -5.90 -1.14
CA TRP A 750 30.12 -7.12 -0.61
C TRP A 750 28.78 -7.46 -1.29
N VAL A 751 27.93 -6.46 -1.52
CA VAL A 751 26.65 -6.65 -2.22
C VAL A 751 26.88 -7.08 -3.67
N PHE A 752 27.86 -6.48 -4.33
CA PHE A 752 28.23 -6.87 -5.69
C PHE A 752 28.75 -8.32 -5.75
N ASP A 753 29.61 -8.73 -4.82
CA ASP A 753 30.07 -10.11 -4.71
C ASP A 753 28.89 -11.06 -4.44
N TYR A 754 28.00 -10.69 -3.53
CA TYR A 754 26.82 -11.49 -3.22
C TYR A 754 25.91 -11.70 -4.45
N TRP A 755 25.67 -10.63 -5.22
CA TRP A 755 24.84 -10.71 -6.42
C TRP A 755 25.53 -11.44 -7.57
N SER A 756 26.84 -11.25 -7.76
CA SER A 756 27.59 -11.94 -8.83
C SER A 756 27.67 -13.45 -8.61
N HIS A 757 27.61 -13.91 -7.35
CA HIS A 757 27.58 -15.34 -7.02
C HIS A 757 26.15 -15.94 -7.02
N SER A 758 25.10 -15.16 -7.25
CA SER A 758 23.70 -15.63 -7.17
C SER A 758 23.33 -16.72 -8.19
N THR A 759 24.13 -16.87 -9.25
CA THR A 759 23.99 -17.89 -10.29
C THR A 759 24.86 -19.13 -10.07
N SER A 760 25.68 -19.14 -9.00
CA SER A 760 26.59 -20.24 -8.67
C SER A 760 26.07 -21.06 -7.49
N ASN A 761 26.27 -22.39 -7.54
CA ASN A 761 25.87 -23.31 -6.47
C ASN A 761 26.86 -23.35 -5.29
N THR A 762 28.02 -22.67 -5.40
CA THR A 762 29.03 -22.58 -4.35
C THR A 762 29.31 -21.11 -4.04
N HIS A 763 28.99 -20.68 -2.82
CA HIS A 763 29.19 -19.31 -2.38
C HIS A 763 30.39 -19.22 -1.42
N THR A 764 31.31 -18.30 -1.72
CA THR A 764 32.37 -17.92 -0.79
C THR A 764 32.26 -16.42 -0.59
N LEU A 765 31.53 -16.00 0.45
CA LEU A 765 31.35 -14.58 0.77
C LEU A 765 32.41 -14.12 1.75
N SER A 766 32.83 -12.86 1.63
CA SER A 766 33.67 -12.21 2.63
C SER A 766 32.88 -11.98 3.92
N GLU A 767 33.56 -12.03 5.07
CA GLU A 767 32.98 -11.78 6.38
C GLU A 767 32.35 -10.38 6.44
N LEU A 768 31.07 -10.28 6.84
CA LEU A 768 30.33 -9.01 6.94
C LEU A 768 31.03 -7.97 7.83
N SER A 769 31.69 -8.42 8.89
CA SER A 769 32.46 -7.57 9.81
C SER A 769 33.62 -6.83 9.12
N LYS A 770 34.09 -7.32 7.98
CA LYS A 770 35.12 -6.69 7.16
C LYS A 770 34.56 -5.80 6.06
N SER A 771 33.23 -5.67 5.95
CA SER A 771 32.57 -4.96 4.85
C SER A 771 31.71 -3.77 5.33
N GLY A 772 32.08 -3.14 6.44
CA GLY A 772 31.38 -1.95 6.96
C GLY A 772 30.11 -2.25 7.75
N TRP A 773 30.02 -3.45 8.33
CA TRP A 773 28.96 -3.89 9.24
C TRP A 773 29.55 -4.36 10.57
N GLN A 774 28.74 -4.34 11.62
CA GLN A 774 29.04 -4.98 12.91
C GLN A 774 27.84 -5.83 13.35
N ILE A 775 28.12 -6.83 14.19
CA ILE A 775 27.08 -7.66 14.79
C ILE A 775 26.99 -7.26 16.26
N THR A 776 25.88 -6.64 16.65
CA THR A 776 25.58 -6.22 18.03
C THR A 776 24.24 -6.84 18.43
N ASP A 777 24.16 -7.54 19.57
CA ASP A 777 22.91 -8.12 20.09
C ASP A 777 22.09 -8.96 19.07
N ASN A 778 22.79 -9.80 18.28
CA ASN A 778 22.22 -10.57 17.17
C ASN A 778 21.55 -9.72 16.07
N ARG A 779 21.91 -8.44 15.95
CA ARG A 779 21.49 -7.53 14.88
C ARG A 779 22.69 -7.14 14.04
N LEU A 780 22.46 -7.03 12.73
CA LEU A 780 23.43 -6.49 11.80
C LEU A 780 23.28 -4.97 11.78
N GLU A 781 24.30 -4.25 12.22
CA GLU A 781 24.30 -2.79 12.28
C GLU A 781 25.30 -2.20 11.28
N ILE A 782 24.93 -1.08 10.66
CA ILE A 782 25.81 -0.34 9.76
C ILE A 782 26.88 0.39 10.59
N VAL A 783 28.14 0.15 10.28
CA VAL A 783 29.23 1.01 10.76
C VAL A 783 29.28 2.22 9.83
N TRP A 784 28.70 3.33 10.30
CA TRP A 784 28.57 4.56 9.53
C TRP A 784 29.90 5.31 9.38
N ASP A 785 30.73 5.26 10.41
CA ASP A 785 32.02 5.94 10.46
C ASP A 785 32.98 5.27 11.45
N THR A 786 34.25 5.69 11.46
CA THR A 786 35.21 5.21 12.46
C THR A 786 34.94 5.82 13.83
N VAL A 787 35.20 5.05 14.89
CA VAL A 787 35.11 5.52 16.29
C VAL A 787 35.95 6.80 16.50
N LEU A 788 37.12 6.87 15.86
CA LEU A 788 37.98 8.05 15.92
C LEU A 788 37.33 9.28 15.30
N ASN A 789 36.60 9.13 14.19
CA ASN A 789 35.92 10.25 13.57
C ASN A 789 34.67 10.68 14.35
N PHE A 790 33.90 9.75 14.90
CA PHE A 790 32.81 10.09 15.82
C PHE A 790 33.31 10.94 17.01
N GLN A 791 34.44 10.56 17.60
CA GLN A 791 35.08 11.35 18.67
C GLN A 791 35.56 12.74 18.20
N LYS A 792 36.03 12.88 16.96
CA LYS A 792 36.42 14.18 16.39
C LYS A 792 35.21 15.07 16.15
N VAL A 793 34.11 14.51 15.63
CA VAL A 793 32.84 15.20 15.42
C VAL A 793 32.27 15.65 16.75
N GLU A 794 32.23 14.77 17.75
CA GLU A 794 31.76 15.08 19.10
C GLU A 794 32.56 16.24 19.72
N LYS A 795 33.90 16.20 19.65
CA LYS A 795 34.76 17.31 20.11
C LYS A 795 34.53 18.61 19.35
N THR A 796 34.24 18.52 18.07
CA THR A 796 33.97 19.68 17.21
C THR A 796 32.62 20.29 17.55
N VAL A 797 31.56 19.49 17.69
CA VAL A 797 30.24 19.91 18.17
C VAL A 797 30.33 20.51 19.58
N GLU A 798 31.11 19.90 20.46
CA GLU A 798 31.37 20.41 21.80
C GLU A 798 32.07 21.77 21.78
N TRP A 799 33.07 21.94 20.91
CA TRP A 799 33.77 23.23 20.69
C TRP A 799 32.81 24.33 20.20
N TYR A 800 31.89 23.99 19.29
CA TYR A 800 30.88 24.92 18.77
C TYR A 800 29.82 25.29 19.81
N THR A 801 29.32 24.31 20.58
CA THR A 801 28.24 24.51 21.55
C THR A 801 28.72 25.15 22.86
N LYS A 802 29.94 24.83 23.32
CA LYS A 802 30.49 25.32 24.59
C LYS A 802 31.47 26.50 24.45
N GLY A 803 31.89 26.84 23.23
CA GLY A 803 32.79 27.97 22.96
C GLY A 803 34.28 27.62 23.01
N CYS A 804 35.16 28.48 22.47
CA CYS A 804 36.61 28.21 22.39
C CYS A 804 37.40 28.38 23.69
N GLY A 805 36.76 28.71 24.82
CA GLY A 805 37.43 28.94 26.11
C GLY A 805 38.45 30.10 26.09
N CYS A 806 38.33 30.97 25.11
CA CYS A 806 39.30 31.99 24.72
C CYS A 806 38.98 33.33 25.40
N ASN A 807 39.78 33.74 26.38
CA ASN A 807 39.57 34.99 27.16
C ASN A 807 39.84 36.30 26.39
N THR A 808 40.40 36.23 25.17
CA THR A 808 40.90 37.40 24.43
C THR A 808 40.10 37.73 23.16
N GLY A 809 38.93 37.11 22.98
CA GLY A 809 38.11 37.27 21.77
C GLY A 809 38.47 36.27 20.68
N CYS A 810 37.45 35.62 20.11
CA CYS A 810 37.63 34.56 19.12
C CYS A 810 38.03 35.16 17.76
N LYS A 811 39.22 34.83 17.25
CA LYS A 811 39.69 35.29 15.93
C LYS A 811 38.93 34.69 14.75
N THR A 812 38.23 33.56 14.95
CA THR A 812 37.56 32.83 13.87
C THR A 812 36.06 33.13 13.75
N ASN A 813 35.46 33.90 14.68
CA ASN A 813 34.02 34.22 14.74
C ASN A 813 33.07 33.01 14.66
N ARG A 814 33.53 31.80 15.01
CA ARG A 814 32.81 30.55 14.76
C ARG A 814 32.25 29.85 15.99
N CYS A 815 32.51 30.35 17.19
CA CYS A 815 32.05 29.74 18.44
C CYS A 815 31.18 30.72 19.24
N LYS A 816 30.40 30.20 20.20
CA LYS A 816 29.42 30.95 21.01
C LYS A 816 29.97 32.08 21.90
N CYS A 817 31.25 32.43 21.75
CA CYS A 817 31.94 33.46 22.53
C CYS A 817 31.66 34.91 22.06
N SER A 818 30.94 35.13 20.95
CA SER A 818 30.38 36.46 20.66
C SER A 818 28.97 36.56 21.24
N GLY A 819 28.80 37.42 22.25
CA GLY A 819 27.49 37.72 22.83
C GLY A 819 26.52 38.34 21.82
N ASP A 820 25.24 38.02 21.99
CA ASP A 820 24.05 38.74 21.54
C ASP A 820 23.93 39.12 20.05
N GLN A 821 24.18 38.16 19.16
CA GLN A 821 23.33 38.03 17.97
C GLN A 821 22.73 36.62 17.94
N VAL A 822 21.50 36.54 18.45
CA VAL A 822 20.59 35.44 18.19
C VAL A 822 20.50 35.31 16.67
N LEU A 823 20.98 34.19 16.11
CA LEU A 823 20.49 33.72 14.82
C LEU A 823 19.00 33.49 15.03
N ASP A 824 18.21 34.45 14.58
CA ASP A 824 16.76 34.47 14.62
C ASP A 824 16.25 33.27 13.81
N MET A 825 15.94 32.18 14.50
CA MET A 825 15.18 31.05 13.96
C MET A 825 13.69 31.34 14.08
N SER A 826 13.24 32.50 13.59
CA SER A 826 11.83 32.76 13.32
C SER A 826 11.53 32.30 11.89
N ILE A 827 10.57 31.40 11.80
CA ILE A 827 10.05 30.80 10.58
C ILE A 827 8.95 31.76 10.08
N ASP A 828 9.18 32.45 8.97
CA ASP A 828 8.11 32.99 8.13
C ASP A 828 7.86 31.98 7.00
N LEU A 829 6.69 31.36 7.03
CA LEU A 829 6.30 30.22 6.19
C LEU A 829 5.40 30.62 5.01
N ASP A 830 5.39 31.89 4.62
CA ASP A 830 4.35 32.43 3.72
C ASP A 830 4.82 32.96 2.35
N ASP A 831 6.09 32.85 1.95
CA ASP A 831 6.60 33.62 0.78
C ASP A 831 7.35 32.83 -0.31
N VAL A 832 6.93 31.60 -0.64
CA VAL A 832 7.27 30.99 -1.95
C VAL A 832 6.08 30.25 -2.55
N ILE A 833 5.01 30.99 -2.84
CA ILE A 833 4.14 30.71 -3.98
C ILE A 833 4.40 31.83 -4.98
N SER A 834 5.05 31.52 -6.09
CA SER A 834 4.91 32.30 -7.31
C SER A 834 4.92 31.37 -8.51
N ASP A 835 3.78 31.38 -9.18
CA ASP A 835 3.51 30.89 -10.53
C ASP A 835 4.67 31.08 -11.50
N GLU A 836 5.05 30.01 -12.21
CA GLU A 836 5.32 30.07 -13.65
C GLU A 836 4.75 28.81 -14.30
N THR A 837 3.52 28.94 -14.78
CA THR A 837 2.90 28.11 -15.81
C THR A 837 3.57 28.40 -17.15
N GLU A 838 4.10 27.38 -17.82
CA GLU A 838 4.23 27.40 -19.28
C GLU A 838 3.65 26.12 -19.88
N ASP A 839 2.65 26.35 -20.72
CA ASP A 839 1.85 25.41 -21.48
C ASP A 839 2.66 24.70 -22.57
N LEU A 840 2.44 23.39 -22.74
CA LEU A 840 2.61 22.71 -24.02
C LEU A 840 1.44 21.73 -24.25
N GLU A 841 0.57 22.09 -25.20
CA GLU A 841 -0.56 21.31 -25.72
C GLU A 841 -0.11 20.16 -26.65
N ASP A 842 -0.88 19.05 -26.64
CA ASP A 842 -1.31 18.15 -27.76
C ASP A 842 -1.22 16.64 -27.42
N PRO A 843 -1.99 15.72 -28.06
CA PRO A 843 -3.45 15.64 -28.23
C PRO A 843 -3.98 14.22 -27.86
N VAL A 844 -5.28 14.06 -27.55
CA VAL A 844 -5.89 12.71 -27.42
C VAL A 844 -7.26 12.68 -28.10
N GLU A 845 -7.40 11.72 -29.01
CA GLU A 845 -8.63 11.34 -29.70
C GLU A 845 -9.65 10.67 -28.75
N ASP A 846 -10.93 10.91 -29.04
CA ASP A 846 -12.08 10.45 -28.27
C ASP A 846 -12.27 8.93 -28.31
N GLU A 847 -12.09 8.24 -27.18
CA GLU A 847 -12.86 7.03 -26.84
C GLU A 847 -13.34 7.08 -25.38
N GLN A 848 -14.45 6.40 -25.12
CA GLN A 848 -15.24 6.43 -23.88
C GLN A 848 -14.40 6.09 -22.63
N PRO A 849 -14.83 6.45 -21.40
CA PRO A 849 -14.11 6.03 -20.20
C PRO A 849 -14.35 4.54 -19.96
N GLU A 850 -13.58 3.70 -20.67
CA GLU A 850 -13.16 2.40 -20.17
C GLU A 850 -12.24 2.67 -18.97
N VAL A 851 -12.59 2.10 -17.83
CA VAL A 851 -11.75 2.16 -16.63
C VAL A 851 -10.64 1.13 -16.84
N ASP A 852 -9.67 1.49 -17.66
CA ASP A 852 -8.39 0.79 -17.73
C ASP A 852 -7.53 1.26 -16.56
N GLY A 853 -7.37 0.35 -15.61
CA GLY A 853 -6.50 0.55 -14.46
C GLY A 853 -5.06 0.22 -14.84
N LEU A 854 -4.33 1.16 -15.43
CA LEU A 854 -2.87 1.13 -15.47
C LEU A 854 -2.27 2.56 -15.49
N VAL A 855 -1.40 2.80 -14.50
CA VAL A 855 -0.36 3.84 -14.37
C VAL A 855 -0.75 5.23 -13.83
N GLU A 856 -0.56 5.42 -12.51
CA GLU A 856 0.41 6.36 -11.91
C GLU A 856 0.39 6.16 -10.38
N GLU A 857 1.01 5.08 -9.88
CA GLU A 857 1.38 4.94 -8.46
C GLU A 857 2.88 5.22 -8.32
N LEU A 858 3.22 6.50 -8.36
CA LEU A 858 4.46 7.02 -7.79
C LEU A 858 4.05 8.06 -6.76
N ASP A 859 3.77 7.61 -5.53
CA ASP A 859 4.16 8.41 -4.38
C ASP A 859 4.27 7.64 -3.06
N GLN A 860 5.31 8.02 -2.33
CA GLN A 860 5.92 7.36 -1.20
C GLN A 860 5.03 7.39 0.05
N THR A 861 4.91 6.23 0.70
CA THR A 861 4.75 5.93 2.15
C THR A 861 3.86 4.70 2.32
N ASP A 862 4.48 3.52 2.24
CA ASP A 862 3.82 2.23 2.48
C ASP A 862 3.96 1.82 3.94
N ASP A 863 2.82 1.78 4.62
CA ASP A 863 2.66 1.33 6.00
C ASP A 863 1.49 0.31 6.01
N TYR A 864 1.73 -0.85 5.40
CA TYR A 864 0.80 -1.99 5.37
C TYR A 864 1.30 -3.15 6.23
N TRP A 865 0.32 -3.86 6.78
CA TRP A 865 0.42 -4.82 7.85
C TRP A 865 1.43 -5.95 7.61
N LEU A 866 2.26 -6.17 8.63
CA LEU A 866 3.25 -7.25 8.86
C LEU A 866 4.73 -7.06 8.49
N PHE A 867 5.17 -5.94 7.90
CA PHE A 867 6.60 -5.58 7.95
C PHE A 867 6.76 -4.06 8.06
N SER A 868 7.34 -3.59 9.16
CA SER A 868 7.75 -2.20 9.31
C SER A 868 8.98 -1.94 8.42
N ASN A 869 8.93 -0.87 7.63
CA ASN A 869 10.07 -0.23 6.98
C ASN A 869 11.00 0.50 8.00
N GLU A 870 11.17 -0.05 9.21
CA GLU A 870 12.04 0.52 10.26
C GLU A 870 13.30 -0.33 10.52
N GLU A 871 13.63 -1.27 9.63
CA GLU A 871 14.93 -1.95 9.66
C GLU A 871 15.78 -1.50 8.46
N ILE A 872 16.38 -0.29 8.57
CA ILE A 872 17.75 0.08 8.15
C ILE A 872 18.22 1.22 9.06
#